data_AF-A0A067P8L7-F1
#
_entry.id   AF-A0A067P8L7-F1
#
_cell.length_a   1.000
_cell.length_b   1.000
_cell.length_c   1.000
_cell.angle_alpha   90.00
_cell.angle_beta   90.00
_cell.angle_gamma   90.00
#
_symmetry.space_group_name_H-M   'P 1'
#
loop_
_entity.id
_entity.type
_entity.pdbx_description
1 polymer ?
#
loop_
_entity_poly.entity_id
_entity_poly.type
_entity_poly.pdbx_seq_one_letter_code
_entity_poly.pdbx_strand_id
1 'polypeptide(L)'
;MIPTTTPSQPYLDSDVYSFVTGSESTISNNPGLGRTTDRFISAAARLLERSVLRKAPRGRDRGLPPHSPSSSSIISLSLVSDSDSTQSGNVGVGRTMDKAVSAVGTRLEKFLSGVGERRLGLGPHALVGRILRSVDWEDNGCPSCRDAILRESDGFLGSWTTSVVSVEKVTNIAIDTYCRECRDRHTRDLLANEGFRKGCEKLVKSIRGGTPSVKASAIDYVSALACFHPEFQHLFLTLGADRLIEQVRAHSNLFGNETLLASSRRALCCLTDVTVIPLIKEFDALQDEVSAGASELRFYLSARRFSAVLPRISECVEALATHAMHPDHQILALLRLASFLKGGTFWTVLTGLESSISAQMVHELWCRLAMSKDALVRRVISHFLRVLYECGHGLSMRPWSFNRQAALSKPPWSWRCLWLPLFMLKVDFPQIYSKIPGLLLHDVCKGFTDPHTFTMRMGNQTMELRRQKGRVMGRIEGKVVSKIDSDPVMGLLEQMTSPLADIASDWHKEAGMFAFSFMCDIPRMIPEGSLVELCERLDDVLRRPDIPLESIRDFPLHDIAPWYDQDSRSEIWYILEQFIRDDRLREAIQRVLPTLRSDMADNELMCPEIVMGVVEPENGPWTNKLELYNEHYRWPYPSGRRYVRNNLHTHLVAVNPLRDLRWIPLSELSLMRRRLEPMVIPFNPQERKQYIGCFRDGNHRMGRLFRLNDAFRPVDEYEEGDLAVLHVLAVRKFGLLRIPPVYWMTRGGLIHAVTGHGAETGLDPHVALRDCRCYWPGWNYRYEVKGK
;
A
#
# COMPACT_ATOMS: atom_id res chain seq x y z
N MET A 1 7.54 39.81 22.01
CA MET A 1 7.20 39.25 23.34
C MET A 1 5.73 38.84 23.30
N ILE A 2 5.47 37.54 23.19
CA ILE A 2 4.13 36.94 23.09
C ILE A 2 4.05 35.93 24.24
N PRO A 3 3.01 35.96 25.10
CA PRO A 3 2.98 35.14 26.30
C PRO A 3 2.56 33.70 25.97
N THR A 4 3.37 32.75 26.41
CA THR A 4 3.08 31.31 26.42
C THR A 4 2.24 30.96 27.65
N THR A 5 0.99 30.57 27.43
CA THR A 5 0.15 29.92 28.44
C THR A 5 0.37 28.41 28.40
N THR A 6 0.91 27.86 29.48
CA THR A 6 0.99 26.42 29.77
C THR A 6 -0.36 25.89 30.25
N PRO A 7 -0.80 24.70 29.81
CA PRO A 7 -1.97 24.04 30.39
C PRO A 7 -1.58 23.22 31.62
N SER A 8 -2.37 23.38 32.69
CA SER A 8 -2.29 22.63 33.94
C SER A 8 -2.72 21.16 33.76
N GLN A 9 -1.91 20.24 34.29
CA GLN A 9 -2.25 18.82 34.43
C GLN A 9 -3.18 18.60 35.63
N PRO A 10 -4.16 17.68 35.55
CA PRO A 10 -4.90 17.23 36.72
C PRO A 10 -4.15 16.15 37.50
N TYR A 11 -4.05 16.36 38.81
CA TYR A 11 -3.64 15.39 39.83
C TYR A 11 -4.63 14.20 39.87
N LEU A 12 -4.12 12.97 39.88
CA LEU A 12 -4.86 11.75 40.18
C LEU A 12 -4.38 11.21 41.52
N ASP A 13 -5.22 11.36 42.55
CA ASP A 13 -5.06 10.69 43.84
C ASP A 13 -5.32 9.19 43.71
N SER A 14 -4.39 8.39 44.24
CA SER A 14 -4.50 6.94 44.30
C SER A 14 -4.88 6.50 45.72
N ASP A 15 -6.17 6.28 45.96
CA ASP A 15 -6.63 5.64 47.19
C ASP A 15 -6.49 4.11 47.08
N VAL A 16 -5.68 3.55 47.97
CA VAL A 16 -5.48 2.11 48.17
C VAL A 16 -6.53 1.60 49.16
N TYR A 17 -7.47 0.77 48.69
CA TYR A 17 -8.37 0.00 49.57
C TYR A 17 -7.91 -1.46 49.65
N SER A 18 -7.53 -1.90 50.85
CA SER A 18 -7.32 -3.31 51.20
C SER A 18 -8.60 -3.93 51.74
N PHE A 19 -9.06 -5.05 51.16
CA PHE A 19 -10.15 -5.84 51.71
C PHE A 19 -9.60 -7.05 52.49
N VAL A 20 -10.00 -7.16 53.76
CA VAL A 20 -9.84 -8.36 54.59
C VAL A 20 -11.07 -9.24 54.39
N THR A 21 -10.88 -10.46 53.90
CA THR A 21 -11.92 -11.49 53.83
C THR A 21 -11.86 -12.36 55.09
N GLY A 22 -12.73 -12.06 56.07
CA GLY A 22 -13.10 -13.00 57.13
C GLY A 22 -14.33 -13.80 56.70
N SER A 23 -14.19 -15.12 56.63
CA SER A 23 -15.29 -16.07 56.36
C SER A 23 -15.76 -16.65 57.68
N GLU A 24 -16.92 -16.21 58.17
CA GLU A 24 -17.67 -16.96 59.19
C GLU A 24 -18.74 -17.82 58.52
N SER A 25 -18.63 -19.12 58.77
CA SER A 25 -19.53 -20.16 58.30
C SER A 25 -20.93 -19.99 58.90
N THR A 26 -21.96 -19.94 58.06
CA THR A 26 -23.36 -20.08 58.49
C THR A 26 -23.86 -21.50 58.25
N ILE A 27 -24.53 -22.03 59.28
CA ILE A 27 -25.02 -23.39 59.46
C ILE A 27 -26.09 -23.73 58.40
N SER A 28 -25.92 -24.84 57.68
CA SER A 28 -26.92 -25.40 56.77
C SER A 28 -27.91 -26.26 57.55
N ASN A 29 -29.15 -25.80 57.76
CA ASN A 29 -30.38 -26.64 57.85
C ASN A 29 -31.60 -25.85 58.37
N ASN A 30 -31.91 -24.70 57.76
CA ASN A 30 -33.24 -24.11 57.86
C ASN A 30 -33.88 -24.04 56.47
N PRO A 31 -35.23 -24.09 56.35
CA PRO A 31 -35.94 -23.92 55.09
C PRO A 31 -35.81 -22.46 54.63
N GLY A 32 -34.63 -22.09 54.14
CA GLY A 32 -34.29 -20.76 53.66
C GLY A 32 -34.21 -20.69 52.14
N LEU A 33 -34.23 -19.45 51.63
CA LEU A 33 -34.27 -19.05 50.21
C LEU A 33 -33.39 -19.89 49.27
N GLY A 34 -32.27 -20.45 49.74
CA GLY A 34 -31.37 -21.29 48.96
C GLY A 34 -32.06 -22.48 48.26
N ARG A 35 -33.07 -23.11 48.88
CA ARG A 35 -33.83 -24.21 48.23
C ARG A 35 -34.74 -23.72 47.10
N THR A 36 -35.22 -22.49 47.16
CA THR A 36 -36.09 -21.90 46.14
C THR A 36 -35.28 -21.48 44.91
N THR A 37 -34.12 -20.86 45.13
CA THR A 37 -33.16 -20.54 44.04
C THR A 37 -32.61 -21.80 43.39
N ASP A 38 -32.27 -22.83 44.16
CA ASP A 38 -31.71 -24.07 43.62
C ASP A 38 -32.75 -24.86 42.79
N ARG A 39 -34.03 -24.84 43.21
CA ARG A 39 -35.15 -25.37 42.41
C ARG A 39 -35.40 -24.57 41.14
N PHE A 40 -35.30 -23.25 41.19
CA PHE A 40 -35.46 -22.39 40.01
C PHE A 40 -34.34 -22.62 39.00
N ILE A 41 -33.08 -22.66 39.45
CA ILE A 41 -31.91 -22.96 38.63
C ILE A 41 -32.02 -24.37 38.02
N SER A 42 -32.42 -25.36 38.82
CA SER A 42 -32.63 -26.74 38.35
C SER A 42 -33.81 -26.89 37.38
N ALA A 43 -34.84 -26.04 37.48
CA ALA A 43 -35.96 -26.01 36.54
C ALA A 43 -35.57 -25.35 35.22
N ALA A 44 -34.85 -24.23 35.29
CA ALA A 44 -34.31 -23.53 34.13
C ALA A 44 -33.31 -24.41 33.37
N ALA A 45 -32.40 -25.11 34.07
CA ALA A 45 -31.45 -26.05 33.46
C ALA A 45 -32.17 -27.20 32.72
N ARG A 46 -33.21 -27.78 33.32
CA ARG A 46 -34.00 -28.87 32.69
C ARG A 46 -34.83 -28.40 31.49
N LEU A 47 -35.37 -27.18 31.52
CA LEU A 47 -36.06 -26.58 30.36
C LEU A 47 -35.08 -26.35 29.20
N LEU A 48 -33.86 -25.92 29.52
CA LEU A 48 -32.81 -25.68 28.55
C LEU A 48 -32.30 -27.00 27.95
N GLU A 49 -32.08 -28.02 28.78
CA GLU A 49 -31.74 -29.38 28.37
C GLU A 49 -32.80 -29.97 27.43
N ARG A 50 -34.10 -29.85 27.77
CA ARG A 50 -35.20 -30.30 26.90
C ARG A 50 -35.25 -29.56 25.56
N SER A 51 -34.93 -28.28 25.55
CA SER A 51 -34.94 -27.45 24.34
C SER A 51 -33.76 -27.74 23.42
N VAL A 52 -32.59 -28.03 23.99
CA VAL A 52 -31.37 -28.40 23.26
C VAL A 52 -31.46 -29.84 22.75
N LEU A 53 -31.97 -30.79 23.54
CA LEU A 53 -32.07 -32.21 23.16
C LEU A 53 -33.19 -32.48 22.14
N ARG A 54 -34.28 -31.70 22.11
CA ARG A 54 -35.34 -31.85 21.10
C ARG A 54 -34.90 -31.49 19.67
N LYS A 55 -33.77 -30.82 19.48
CA LYS A 55 -33.26 -30.38 18.17
C LYS A 55 -31.90 -30.96 17.78
N ALA A 56 -31.38 -31.94 18.53
CA ALA A 56 -30.20 -32.68 18.09
C ALA A 56 -30.58 -33.49 16.83
N PRO A 57 -29.87 -33.33 15.70
CA PRO A 57 -30.20 -34.03 14.47
C PRO A 57 -29.92 -35.52 14.65
N ARG A 58 -30.98 -36.34 14.61
CA ARG A 58 -30.84 -37.78 14.31
C ARG A 58 -30.36 -37.86 12.87
N GLY A 59 -29.12 -38.29 12.68
CA GLY A 59 -28.55 -38.43 11.36
C GLY A 59 -29.37 -39.40 10.50
N ARG A 60 -29.69 -38.99 9.27
CA ARG A 60 -29.63 -39.87 8.10
C ARG A 60 -29.85 -39.12 6.78
N ASP A 61 -29.08 -39.61 5.82
CA ASP A 61 -29.33 -39.79 4.40
C ASP A 61 -29.56 -38.59 3.46
N ARG A 62 -28.75 -38.66 2.39
CA ARG A 62 -28.65 -37.75 1.26
C ARG A 62 -29.94 -37.76 0.43
N GLY A 63 -30.32 -36.57 -0.01
CA GLY A 63 -31.09 -36.34 -1.23
C GLY A 63 -32.54 -35.93 -0.99
N LEU A 64 -32.79 -34.62 -0.88
CA LEU A 64 -34.01 -33.90 -1.30
C LEU A 64 -33.77 -32.38 -1.06
N PRO A 65 -34.33 -31.48 -1.88
CA PRO A 65 -34.08 -30.04 -1.78
C PRO A 65 -34.84 -29.42 -0.59
N PRO A 66 -34.37 -28.31 -0.01
CA PRO A 66 -34.90 -27.79 1.25
C PRO A 66 -36.21 -27.03 1.03
N HIS A 67 -37.29 -27.53 1.66
CA HIS A 67 -38.50 -26.73 1.89
C HIS A 67 -38.21 -25.62 2.91
N SER A 68 -38.59 -24.38 2.57
CA SER A 68 -38.52 -23.24 3.48
C SER A 68 -39.61 -23.36 4.56
N PRO A 69 -39.28 -23.36 5.87
CA PRO A 69 -40.30 -23.25 6.90
C PRO A 69 -40.81 -21.81 6.96
N SER A 70 -42.08 -21.64 6.63
CA SER A 70 -42.83 -20.40 6.83
C SER A 70 -43.03 -20.11 8.32
N SER A 71 -42.68 -18.90 8.72
CA SER A 71 -43.15 -18.17 9.91
C SER A 71 -43.24 -18.96 11.23
N SER A 72 -42.12 -19.08 11.95
CA SER A 72 -42.15 -19.32 13.40
C SER A 72 -42.20 -17.99 14.13
N SER A 73 -43.28 -17.76 14.88
CA SER A 73 -43.43 -16.66 15.84
C SER A 73 -42.28 -16.66 16.85
N ILE A 74 -41.58 -15.53 16.93
CA ILE A 74 -40.55 -15.29 17.95
C ILE A 74 -41.27 -15.15 19.29
N ILE A 75 -41.01 -16.06 20.22
CA ILE A 75 -41.44 -15.94 21.61
C ILE A 75 -40.61 -14.82 22.23
N SER A 76 -41.21 -13.64 22.36
CA SER A 76 -40.64 -12.52 23.12
C SER A 76 -40.85 -12.78 24.61
N LEU A 77 -39.81 -13.22 25.31
CA LEU A 77 -39.81 -13.30 26.77
C LEU A 77 -39.52 -11.91 27.34
N SER A 78 -40.55 -11.08 27.47
CA SER A 78 -40.46 -9.86 28.30
C SER A 78 -40.77 -10.24 29.75
N LEU A 79 -39.74 -10.28 30.59
CA LEU A 79 -39.93 -10.42 32.04
C LEU A 79 -40.35 -9.04 32.59
N VAL A 80 -41.65 -8.77 32.62
CA VAL A 80 -42.21 -7.62 33.34
C VAL A 80 -42.28 -8.03 34.81
N SER A 81 -41.33 -7.55 35.60
CA SER A 81 -41.41 -7.62 37.06
C SER A 81 -42.11 -6.37 37.55
N ASP A 82 -43.45 -6.38 37.54
CA ASP A 82 -44.24 -5.43 38.32
C ASP A 82 -44.03 -5.77 39.80
N SER A 83 -43.17 -5.00 40.47
CA SER A 83 -43.10 -4.97 41.92
C SER A 83 -43.27 -3.51 42.35
N ASP A 84 -44.49 -3.20 42.79
CA ASP A 84 -44.76 -1.94 43.47
C ASP A 84 -43.90 -1.83 44.73
N SER A 85 -43.20 -0.70 44.81
CA SER A 85 -42.82 0.00 46.05
C SER A 85 -42.22 -0.84 47.18
N THR A 86 -40.90 -0.98 47.17
CA THR A 86 -40.12 -0.82 48.41
C THR A 86 -39.07 0.28 48.20
N GLN A 87 -39.09 1.27 49.08
CA GLN A 87 -38.25 2.47 49.07
C GLN A 87 -36.76 2.08 48.92
N SER A 88 -36.18 2.40 47.76
CA SER A 88 -34.84 1.99 47.37
C SER A 88 -33.75 2.86 48.02
N GLY A 89 -33.49 2.64 49.31
CA GLY A 89 -32.45 3.34 50.06
C GLY A 89 -31.57 2.45 50.95
N ASN A 90 -32.09 1.35 51.47
CA ASN A 90 -31.40 0.56 52.48
C ASN A 90 -30.63 -0.63 51.88
N VAL A 91 -29.43 -0.87 52.40
CA VAL A 91 -28.60 -2.05 52.09
C VAL A 91 -29.31 -3.29 52.63
N GLY A 92 -30.00 -4.02 51.75
CA GLY A 92 -30.75 -5.22 52.09
C GLY A 92 -30.56 -6.35 51.09
N VAL A 93 -30.84 -7.57 51.53
CA VAL A 93 -30.64 -8.84 50.78
C VAL A 93 -31.29 -8.82 49.39
N GLY A 94 -32.37 -8.05 49.20
CA GLY A 94 -33.04 -7.84 47.91
C GLY A 94 -32.12 -7.28 46.81
N ARG A 95 -31.24 -6.30 47.13
CA ARG A 95 -30.30 -5.73 46.13
C ARG A 95 -29.24 -6.73 45.68
N THR A 96 -28.77 -7.57 46.59
CA THR A 96 -27.80 -8.63 46.26
C THR A 96 -28.45 -9.67 45.35
N MET A 97 -29.72 -10.00 45.62
CA MET A 97 -30.49 -10.92 44.79
C MET A 97 -30.82 -10.33 43.43
N ASP A 98 -31.21 -9.06 43.33
CA ASP A 98 -31.46 -8.38 42.05
C ASP A 98 -30.21 -8.33 41.17
N LYS A 99 -29.04 -8.04 41.76
CA LYS A 99 -27.76 -8.09 41.04
C LYS A 99 -27.43 -9.52 40.59
N ALA A 100 -27.68 -10.53 41.41
CA ALA A 100 -27.46 -11.93 41.06
C ALA A 100 -28.40 -12.39 39.95
N VAL A 101 -29.70 -12.08 40.04
CA VAL A 101 -30.71 -12.39 39.03
C VAL A 101 -30.41 -11.65 37.73
N SER A 102 -30.03 -10.37 37.78
CA SER A 102 -29.62 -9.60 36.61
C SER A 102 -28.36 -10.18 35.96
N ALA A 103 -27.37 -10.61 36.76
CA ALA A 103 -26.15 -11.24 36.26
C ALA A 103 -26.45 -12.60 35.60
N VAL A 104 -27.32 -13.41 36.21
CA VAL A 104 -27.77 -14.70 35.66
C VAL A 104 -28.59 -14.50 34.39
N GLY A 105 -29.52 -13.53 34.38
CA GLY A 105 -30.31 -13.15 33.21
C GLY A 105 -29.42 -12.71 32.06
N THR A 106 -28.44 -11.85 32.31
CA THR A 106 -27.47 -11.39 31.31
C THR A 106 -26.61 -12.55 30.78
N ARG A 107 -26.20 -13.50 31.64
CA ARG A 107 -25.44 -14.69 31.23
C ARG A 107 -26.31 -15.64 30.39
N LEU A 108 -27.57 -15.85 30.78
CA LEU A 108 -28.51 -16.68 30.06
C LEU A 108 -28.86 -16.08 28.70
N GLU A 109 -29.09 -14.77 28.62
CA GLU A 109 -29.32 -14.05 27.38
C GLU A 109 -28.12 -14.16 26.44
N LYS A 110 -26.89 -13.98 26.95
CA LYS A 110 -25.65 -14.19 26.18
C LYS A 110 -25.52 -15.63 25.70
N PHE A 111 -25.85 -16.60 26.55
CA PHE A 111 -25.81 -18.02 26.20
C PHE A 111 -26.86 -18.38 25.13
N LEU A 112 -28.12 -17.98 25.31
CA LEU A 112 -29.21 -18.24 24.37
C LEU A 112 -29.01 -17.50 23.05
N SER A 113 -28.51 -16.26 23.08
CA SER A 113 -28.10 -15.53 21.87
C SER A 113 -26.97 -16.27 21.16
N GLY A 114 -25.96 -16.74 21.91
CA GLY A 114 -24.87 -17.55 21.37
C GLY A 114 -25.34 -18.88 20.78
N VAL A 115 -26.30 -19.56 21.41
CA VAL A 115 -26.87 -20.82 20.90
C VAL A 115 -27.77 -20.58 19.70
N GLY A 116 -28.63 -19.56 19.73
CA GLY A 116 -29.49 -19.20 18.60
C GLY A 116 -28.67 -18.77 17.38
N GLU A 117 -27.56 -18.09 17.61
CA GLU A 117 -26.64 -17.69 16.56
C GLU A 117 -25.80 -18.86 16.03
N ARG A 118 -25.11 -19.60 16.91
CA ARG A 118 -24.17 -20.65 16.51
C ARG A 118 -24.85 -21.95 16.09
N ARG A 119 -25.93 -22.35 16.78
CA ARG A 119 -26.57 -23.66 16.54
C ARG A 119 -27.82 -23.57 15.66
N LEU A 120 -28.59 -22.49 15.77
CA LEU A 120 -29.79 -22.32 14.95
C LEU A 120 -29.54 -21.51 13.68
N GLY A 121 -28.40 -20.80 13.60
CA GLY A 121 -28.05 -19.98 12.44
C GLY A 121 -29.03 -18.84 12.16
N LEU A 122 -29.71 -18.35 13.21
CA LEU A 122 -30.77 -17.34 13.09
C LEU A 122 -30.26 -15.90 13.28
N GLY A 123 -29.02 -15.73 13.76
CA GLY A 123 -28.40 -14.41 13.94
C GLY A 123 -27.93 -13.77 12.62
N PRO A 124 -27.75 -12.44 12.58
CA PRO A 124 -27.23 -11.73 11.41
C PRO A 124 -25.91 -12.30 10.90
N HIS A 125 -25.00 -12.68 11.80
CA HIS A 125 -23.70 -13.25 11.43
C HIS A 125 -23.82 -14.56 10.63
N ALA A 126 -24.68 -15.47 11.09
CA ALA A 126 -24.94 -16.74 10.40
C ALA A 126 -25.74 -16.54 9.10
N LEU A 127 -26.66 -15.57 9.09
CA LEU A 127 -27.43 -15.19 7.91
C LEU A 127 -26.48 -14.68 6.80
N VAL A 128 -25.62 -13.72 7.11
CA VAL A 128 -24.66 -13.17 6.13
C VAL A 128 -23.66 -14.22 5.69
N GLY A 129 -23.19 -15.09 6.58
CA GLY A 129 -22.35 -16.21 6.19
C GLY A 129 -23.01 -17.13 5.16
N ARG A 130 -24.32 -17.40 5.26
CA ARG A 130 -25.06 -18.18 4.24
C ARG A 130 -25.24 -17.41 2.94
N ILE A 131 -25.54 -16.12 3.03
CA ILE A 131 -25.72 -15.23 1.88
C ILE A 131 -24.44 -15.18 1.04
N LEU A 132 -23.28 -14.98 1.68
CA LEU A 132 -22.02 -14.88 0.96
C LEU A 132 -21.55 -16.23 0.40
N ARG A 133 -21.84 -17.37 1.06
CA ARG A 133 -21.54 -18.70 0.52
C ARG A 133 -22.34 -19.09 -0.73
N SER A 134 -23.30 -18.27 -1.15
CA SER A 134 -24.14 -18.56 -2.31
C SER A 134 -23.43 -18.32 -3.65
N VAL A 135 -22.24 -17.71 -3.62
CA VAL A 135 -21.39 -17.43 -4.78
C VAL A 135 -20.01 -18.03 -4.54
N ASP A 136 -19.41 -18.54 -5.61
CA ASP A 136 -18.04 -19.02 -5.60
C ASP A 136 -17.06 -17.84 -5.71
N TRP A 137 -16.42 -17.52 -4.59
CA TRP A 137 -15.43 -16.45 -4.51
C TRP A 137 -14.05 -16.88 -5.03
N GLU A 138 -13.83 -18.16 -5.27
CA GLU A 138 -12.55 -18.71 -5.71
C GLU A 138 -12.43 -18.82 -7.23
N ASP A 139 -13.56 -18.89 -7.95
CA ASP A 139 -13.63 -18.93 -9.42
C ASP A 139 -13.36 -17.56 -10.09
N ASN A 140 -12.32 -16.87 -9.60
CA ASN A 140 -11.86 -15.62 -10.19
C ASN A 140 -10.60 -15.88 -11.00
N GLY A 141 -10.76 -15.99 -12.32
CA GLY A 141 -9.65 -15.98 -13.27
C GLY A 141 -8.81 -14.69 -13.30
N CYS A 142 -8.98 -13.76 -12.34
CA CYS A 142 -8.19 -12.54 -12.21
C CYS A 142 -6.94 -12.79 -11.35
N PRO A 143 -5.72 -12.77 -11.93
CA PRO A 143 -4.49 -13.04 -11.18
C PRO A 143 -4.28 -12.07 -10.03
N SER A 144 -4.57 -10.78 -10.24
CA SER A 144 -4.38 -9.73 -9.23
C SER A 144 -5.25 -9.92 -7.99
N CYS A 145 -6.50 -10.38 -8.17
CA CYS A 145 -7.38 -10.67 -7.02
C CYS A 145 -6.98 -11.98 -6.35
N ARG A 146 -6.53 -12.98 -7.12
CA ARG A 146 -6.08 -14.27 -6.59
C ARG A 146 -4.92 -14.11 -5.62
N ASP A 147 -3.92 -13.30 -5.95
CA ASP A 147 -2.78 -13.06 -5.06
C ASP A 147 -3.21 -12.34 -3.76
N ALA A 148 -4.14 -11.40 -3.86
CA ALA A 148 -4.71 -10.72 -2.68
C ALA A 148 -5.49 -11.69 -1.78
N ILE A 149 -6.30 -12.57 -2.38
CA ILE A 149 -6.99 -13.66 -1.67
C ILE A 149 -5.96 -14.55 -0.98
N LEU A 150 -4.94 -15.02 -1.69
CA LEU A 150 -3.95 -15.95 -1.18
C LEU A 150 -3.21 -15.37 0.04
N ARG A 151 -2.82 -14.10 -0.03
CA ARG A 151 -2.18 -13.39 1.09
C ARG A 151 -3.06 -13.31 2.34
N GLU A 152 -4.37 -13.16 2.19
CA GLU A 152 -5.30 -13.17 3.33
C GLU A 152 -5.76 -14.59 3.71
N SER A 153 -5.52 -15.60 2.86
CA SER A 153 -6.13 -16.92 2.96
C SER A 153 -5.53 -17.90 3.97
N ASP A 154 -4.35 -17.63 4.53
CA ASP A 154 -3.68 -18.53 5.50
C ASP A 154 -4.54 -18.88 6.74
N GLY A 155 -5.68 -18.19 6.95
CA GLY A 155 -6.78 -18.70 7.78
C GLY A 155 -8.20 -18.38 7.28
N PHE A 156 -8.34 -17.68 6.15
CA PHE A 156 -9.61 -17.07 5.76
C PHE A 156 -10.54 -18.07 5.05
N LEU A 157 -10.09 -18.74 3.99
CA LEU A 157 -10.94 -19.59 3.13
C LEU A 157 -11.22 -20.97 3.75
N GLY A 158 -10.22 -21.60 4.37
CA GLY A 158 -10.39 -22.89 5.07
C GLY A 158 -11.40 -22.85 6.24
N SER A 159 -11.75 -21.65 6.72
CA SER A 159 -12.63 -21.43 7.89
C SER A 159 -14.10 -21.18 7.54
N TRP A 160 -14.47 -21.06 6.25
CA TRP A 160 -15.86 -20.78 5.86
C TRP A 160 -16.81 -21.93 6.16
N THR A 161 -16.31 -23.17 6.25
CA THR A 161 -17.15 -24.35 6.43
C THR A 161 -17.78 -24.43 7.82
N THR A 162 -17.19 -23.79 8.85
CA THR A 162 -17.61 -24.00 10.26
C THR A 162 -17.72 -22.75 11.12
N SER A 163 -17.15 -21.60 10.72
CA SER A 163 -17.13 -20.41 11.58
C SER A 163 -18.24 -19.39 11.27
N VAL A 164 -18.73 -18.77 12.34
CA VAL A 164 -19.61 -17.58 12.30
C VAL A 164 -18.85 -16.47 11.57
N VAL A 165 -19.45 -15.91 10.51
CA VAL A 165 -18.84 -14.83 9.75
C VAL A 165 -19.01 -13.53 10.55
N SER A 166 -17.91 -12.88 10.93
CA SER A 166 -17.96 -11.57 11.61
C SER A 166 -18.16 -10.44 10.60
N VAL A 167 -18.57 -9.25 11.06
CA VAL A 167 -18.62 -8.05 10.20
C VAL A 167 -17.24 -7.77 9.60
N GLU A 168 -16.19 -7.92 10.41
CA GLU A 168 -14.80 -7.81 9.98
C GLU A 168 -14.48 -8.73 8.80
N LYS A 169 -14.85 -10.02 8.85
CA LYS A 169 -14.65 -10.95 7.73
C LYS A 169 -15.38 -10.50 6.46
N VAL A 170 -16.62 -10.02 6.58
CA VAL A 170 -17.38 -9.50 5.43
C VAL A 170 -16.71 -8.26 4.86
N THR A 171 -16.27 -7.35 5.72
CA THR A 171 -15.56 -6.15 5.27
C THR A 171 -14.23 -6.49 4.60
N ASN A 172 -13.52 -7.53 5.03
CA ASN A 172 -12.28 -7.97 4.38
C ASN A 172 -12.54 -8.38 2.93
N ILE A 173 -13.54 -9.25 2.71
CA ILE A 173 -13.97 -9.70 1.38
C ILE A 173 -14.41 -8.50 0.54
N ALA A 174 -15.20 -7.62 1.15
CA ALA A 174 -15.82 -6.52 0.46
C ALA A 174 -14.80 -5.47 -0.02
N ILE A 175 -13.81 -5.18 0.81
CA ILE A 175 -12.96 -4.00 0.65
C ILE A 175 -11.61 -4.36 0.04
N ASP A 176 -10.98 -5.46 0.47
CA ASP A 176 -9.55 -5.68 0.20
C ASP A 176 -9.27 -6.56 -1.00
N THR A 177 -10.21 -7.45 -1.32
CA THR A 177 -9.92 -8.65 -2.11
C THR A 177 -10.10 -8.47 -3.63
N TYR A 178 -11.01 -7.59 -4.06
CA TYR A 178 -11.44 -7.54 -5.47
C TYR A 178 -11.14 -6.21 -6.15
N CYS A 179 -10.64 -6.29 -7.39
CA CYS A 179 -10.66 -5.17 -8.33
C CYS A 179 -12.10 -4.80 -8.72
N ARG A 180 -12.28 -3.63 -9.35
CA ARG A 180 -13.60 -3.13 -9.78
C ARG A 180 -14.38 -4.17 -10.61
N GLU A 181 -13.76 -4.74 -11.63
CA GLU A 181 -14.42 -5.72 -12.52
C GLU A 181 -14.87 -7.00 -11.80
N CYS A 182 -14.02 -7.55 -10.92
CA CYS A 182 -14.38 -8.71 -10.11
C CYS A 182 -15.51 -8.35 -9.15
N ARG A 183 -15.49 -7.16 -8.56
CA ARG A 183 -16.55 -6.69 -7.67
C ARG A 183 -17.89 -6.59 -8.40
N ASP A 184 -17.91 -5.97 -9.58
CA ASP A 184 -19.11 -5.82 -10.40
C ASP A 184 -19.67 -7.18 -10.85
N ARG A 185 -18.79 -8.15 -11.12
CA ARG A 185 -19.17 -9.54 -11.41
C ARG A 185 -19.83 -10.20 -10.20
N HIS A 186 -19.15 -10.22 -9.04
CA HIS A 186 -19.69 -10.80 -7.81
C HIS A 186 -21.00 -10.15 -7.39
N THR A 187 -21.14 -8.84 -7.54
CA THR A 187 -22.39 -8.15 -7.26
C THR A 187 -23.52 -8.63 -8.17
N ARG A 188 -23.28 -8.78 -9.48
CA ARG A 188 -24.29 -9.32 -10.40
C ARG A 188 -24.71 -10.74 -10.02
N ASP A 189 -23.75 -11.61 -9.70
CA ASP A 189 -24.01 -13.00 -9.32
C ASP A 189 -24.80 -13.08 -8.01
N LEU A 190 -24.41 -12.27 -7.01
CA LEU A 190 -25.13 -12.17 -5.74
C LEU A 190 -26.55 -11.62 -5.92
N LEU A 191 -26.76 -10.60 -6.75
CA LEU A 191 -28.10 -10.06 -7.02
C LEU A 191 -28.98 -11.03 -7.81
N ALA A 192 -28.40 -11.83 -8.71
CA ALA A 192 -29.13 -12.87 -9.40
C ALA A 192 -29.62 -13.96 -8.43
N ASN A 193 -28.86 -14.23 -7.38
CA ASN A 193 -29.19 -15.24 -6.38
C ASN A 193 -30.41 -14.85 -5.51
N GLU A 194 -31.50 -15.64 -5.56
CA GLU A 194 -32.70 -15.39 -4.76
C GLU A 194 -32.44 -15.54 -3.25
N GLY A 195 -31.55 -16.46 -2.86
CA GLY A 195 -31.14 -16.66 -1.47
C GLY A 195 -30.45 -15.43 -0.88
N PHE A 196 -29.63 -14.74 -1.67
CA PHE A 196 -29.01 -13.48 -1.30
C PHE A 196 -30.06 -12.40 -1.04
N ARG A 197 -30.98 -12.16 -1.99
CA ARG A 197 -32.05 -11.16 -1.88
C ARG A 197 -32.95 -11.40 -0.67
N LYS A 198 -33.44 -12.62 -0.48
CA LYS A 198 -34.21 -13.03 0.72
C LYS A 198 -33.40 -12.85 2.00
N GLY A 199 -32.10 -13.03 1.91
CA GLY A 199 -31.17 -12.77 3.01
C GLY A 199 -31.09 -11.30 3.40
N CYS A 200 -30.94 -10.40 2.42
CA CYS A 200 -30.98 -8.95 2.64
C CYS A 200 -32.31 -8.49 3.23
N GLU A 201 -33.44 -9.02 2.75
CA GLU A 201 -34.76 -8.76 3.36
C GLU A 201 -34.81 -9.16 4.84
N LYS A 202 -34.23 -10.32 5.17
CA LYS A 202 -34.17 -10.81 6.55
C LYS A 202 -33.30 -9.91 7.42
N LEU A 203 -32.18 -9.40 6.91
CA LEU A 203 -31.36 -8.41 7.62
C LEU A 203 -32.17 -7.15 7.94
N VAL A 204 -32.89 -6.60 6.96
CA VAL A 204 -33.74 -5.41 7.16
C VAL A 204 -34.87 -5.71 8.17
N LYS A 205 -35.47 -6.91 8.12
CA LYS A 205 -36.44 -7.34 9.14
C LYS A 205 -35.84 -7.45 10.54
N SER A 206 -34.57 -7.88 10.67
CA SER A 206 -33.86 -7.92 11.95
C SER A 206 -33.64 -6.53 12.56
N ILE A 207 -33.55 -5.47 11.75
CA ILE A 207 -33.47 -4.08 12.24
C ILE A 207 -34.78 -3.67 12.94
N ARG A 208 -35.93 -4.15 12.45
CA ARG A 208 -37.25 -3.82 13.02
C ARG A 208 -37.48 -4.52 14.36
N GLY A 209 -37.29 -5.84 14.40
CA GLY A 209 -37.72 -6.68 15.53
C GLY A 209 -36.61 -7.23 16.43
N GLY A 210 -35.34 -6.94 16.15
CA GLY A 210 -34.20 -7.50 16.90
C GLY A 210 -34.00 -6.86 18.29
N THR A 211 -33.20 -7.52 19.13
CA THR A 211 -32.61 -6.89 20.31
C THR A 211 -31.63 -5.78 19.88
N PRO A 212 -31.26 -4.82 20.75
CA PRO A 212 -30.32 -3.75 20.38
C PRO A 212 -29.00 -4.25 19.76
N SER A 213 -28.47 -5.37 20.27
CA SER A 213 -27.27 -6.03 19.72
C SER A 213 -27.51 -6.59 18.31
N VAL A 214 -28.65 -7.28 18.10
CA VAL A 214 -29.03 -7.80 16.78
C VAL A 214 -29.28 -6.68 15.78
N LYS A 215 -29.91 -5.58 16.22
CA LYS A 215 -30.12 -4.38 15.39
C LYS A 215 -28.79 -3.76 15.00
N ALA A 216 -27.87 -3.55 15.95
CA ALA A 216 -26.55 -2.99 15.67
C ALA A 216 -25.79 -3.85 14.66
N SER A 217 -25.71 -5.17 14.88
CA SER A 217 -25.05 -6.11 13.94
C SER A 217 -25.70 -6.09 12.55
N ALA A 218 -27.03 -6.12 12.47
CA ALA A 218 -27.74 -6.04 11.19
C ALA A 218 -27.46 -4.72 10.45
N ILE A 219 -27.43 -3.59 11.17
CA ILE A 219 -27.11 -2.26 10.62
C ILE A 219 -25.66 -2.21 10.13
N ASP A 220 -24.71 -2.77 10.89
CA ASP A 220 -23.30 -2.82 10.48
C ASP A 220 -23.12 -3.68 9.21
N TYR A 221 -23.86 -4.79 9.08
CA TYR A 221 -23.87 -5.59 7.85
C TYR A 221 -24.49 -4.88 6.66
N VAL A 222 -25.62 -4.20 6.86
CA VAL A 222 -26.23 -3.36 5.80
C VAL A 222 -25.24 -2.29 5.35
N SER A 223 -24.53 -1.65 6.29
CA SER A 223 -23.50 -0.66 5.99
C SER A 223 -22.35 -1.26 5.18
N ALA A 224 -21.79 -2.39 5.63
CA ALA A 224 -20.67 -3.05 4.97
C ALA A 224 -21.03 -3.50 3.54
N LEU A 225 -22.24 -4.05 3.34
CA LEU A 225 -22.72 -4.46 2.03
C LEU A 225 -23.06 -3.25 1.15
N ALA A 226 -23.69 -2.20 1.68
CA ALA A 226 -23.93 -0.98 0.91
C ALA A 226 -22.63 -0.32 0.44
N CYS A 227 -21.58 -0.36 1.27
CA CYS A 227 -20.24 0.13 0.92
C CYS A 227 -19.50 -0.75 -0.11
N PHE A 228 -19.91 -2.01 -0.29
CA PHE A 228 -19.29 -2.90 -1.27
C PHE A 228 -19.57 -2.40 -2.69
N HIS A 229 -20.84 -2.15 -3.02
CA HIS A 229 -21.25 -1.81 -4.38
C HIS A 229 -22.55 -0.97 -4.41
N PRO A 230 -22.68 0.02 -5.30
CA PRO A 230 -23.87 0.88 -5.41
C PRO A 230 -25.20 0.12 -5.59
N GLU A 231 -25.20 -1.00 -6.30
CA GLU A 231 -26.40 -1.83 -6.46
C GLU A 231 -26.90 -2.45 -5.14
N PHE A 232 -26.01 -2.78 -4.21
CA PHE A 232 -26.42 -3.25 -2.88
C PHE A 232 -27.05 -2.11 -2.06
N GLN A 233 -26.49 -0.91 -2.17
CA GLN A 233 -27.11 0.29 -1.60
C GLN A 233 -28.53 0.49 -2.15
N HIS A 234 -28.72 0.45 -3.47
CA HIS A 234 -30.03 0.56 -4.10
C HIS A 234 -31.01 -0.52 -3.64
N LEU A 235 -30.54 -1.77 -3.51
CA LEU A 235 -31.35 -2.87 -2.96
C LEU A 235 -31.84 -2.54 -1.54
N PHE A 236 -30.97 -2.09 -0.64
CA PHE A 236 -31.37 -1.77 0.73
C PHE A 236 -32.31 -0.57 0.83
N LEU A 237 -32.13 0.45 -0.02
CA LEU A 237 -33.09 1.56 -0.14
C LEU A 237 -34.47 1.06 -0.58
N THR A 238 -34.52 0.16 -1.57
CA THR A 238 -35.78 -0.44 -2.04
C THR A 238 -36.47 -1.26 -0.94
N LEU A 239 -35.69 -1.91 -0.08
CA LEU A 239 -36.18 -2.64 1.09
C LEU A 239 -36.61 -1.73 2.26
N GLY A 240 -36.45 -0.40 2.14
CA GLY A 240 -36.81 0.59 3.16
C GLY A 240 -35.88 0.57 4.38
N ALA A 241 -34.61 0.17 4.19
CA ALA A 241 -33.63 0.12 5.27
C ALA A 241 -33.35 1.51 5.87
N ASP A 242 -33.27 2.55 5.03
CA ASP A 242 -33.08 3.95 5.41
C ASP A 242 -34.12 4.41 6.45
N ARG A 243 -35.42 4.21 6.17
CA ARG A 243 -36.50 4.63 7.06
C ARG A 243 -36.47 3.90 8.39
N LEU A 244 -36.15 2.60 8.37
CA LEU A 244 -36.06 1.80 9.58
C LEU A 244 -34.85 2.20 10.43
N ILE A 245 -33.71 2.50 9.80
CA ILE A 245 -32.51 2.94 10.50
C ILE A 245 -32.71 4.35 11.07
N GLU A 246 -33.41 5.25 10.37
CA GLU A 246 -33.77 6.56 10.89
C GLU A 246 -34.66 6.46 12.14
N GLN A 247 -35.64 5.55 12.15
CA GLN A 247 -36.45 5.26 13.34
C GLN A 247 -35.58 4.73 14.50
N VAL A 248 -34.66 3.81 14.21
CA VAL A 248 -33.73 3.29 15.22
C VAL A 248 -32.80 4.38 15.73
N ARG A 249 -32.34 5.30 14.87
CA ARG A 249 -31.54 6.48 15.24
C ARG A 249 -32.30 7.39 16.19
N ALA A 250 -33.51 7.78 15.82
CA ALA A 250 -34.38 8.65 16.62
C ALA A 250 -34.64 8.03 18.00
N HIS A 251 -34.96 6.72 18.03
CA HIS A 251 -35.15 6.00 19.28
C HIS A 251 -33.86 5.93 20.11
N SER A 252 -32.72 5.56 19.52
CA SER A 252 -31.44 5.45 20.23
C SER A 252 -30.97 6.78 20.82
N ASN A 253 -31.29 7.89 20.15
CA ASN A 253 -31.00 9.24 20.63
C ASN A 253 -31.81 9.58 21.89
N LEU A 254 -33.06 9.11 21.99
CA LEU A 254 -33.91 9.32 23.17
C LEU A 254 -33.47 8.47 24.37
N PHE A 255 -32.93 7.27 24.12
CA PHE A 255 -32.57 6.30 25.17
C PHE A 255 -31.05 6.20 25.45
N GLY A 256 -30.23 7.06 24.85
CA GLY A 256 -28.78 7.13 25.12
C GLY A 256 -27.99 5.89 24.68
N ASN A 257 -28.45 5.14 23.68
CA ASN A 257 -27.71 3.98 23.17
C ASN A 257 -26.66 4.42 22.14
N GLU A 258 -25.49 4.85 22.62
CA GLU A 258 -24.42 5.40 21.78
C GLU A 258 -23.96 4.45 20.66
N THR A 259 -23.84 3.16 20.94
CA THR A 259 -23.39 2.15 19.95
C THR A 259 -24.38 2.06 18.79
N LEU A 260 -25.67 1.91 19.09
CA LEU A 260 -26.71 1.79 18.08
C LEU A 260 -26.92 3.10 17.32
N LEU A 261 -26.79 4.24 18.02
CA LEU A 261 -26.81 5.57 17.41
C LEU A 261 -25.67 5.74 16.41
N ALA A 262 -24.44 5.38 16.79
CA ALA A 262 -23.28 5.48 15.91
C ALA A 262 -23.44 4.58 14.67
N SER A 263 -23.84 3.30 14.84
CA SER A 263 -24.10 2.41 13.71
C SER A 263 -25.21 2.93 12.80
N SER A 264 -26.29 3.47 13.37
CA SER A 264 -27.40 4.00 12.57
C SER A 264 -26.99 5.23 11.75
N ARG A 265 -26.23 6.17 12.34
CA ARG A 265 -25.73 7.37 11.64
C ARG A 265 -24.85 6.99 10.45
N ARG A 266 -23.88 6.08 10.65
CA ARG A 266 -23.01 5.62 9.57
C ARG A 266 -23.78 4.92 8.47
N ALA A 267 -24.70 4.03 8.82
CA ALA A 267 -25.48 3.30 7.85
C ALA A 267 -26.35 4.24 7.00
N LEU A 268 -26.96 5.26 7.62
CA LEU A 268 -27.70 6.28 6.90
C LEU A 268 -26.80 7.08 5.95
N CYS A 269 -25.57 7.38 6.35
CA CYS A 269 -24.63 8.02 5.43
C CYS A 269 -24.28 7.08 4.26
N CYS A 270 -24.00 5.81 4.53
CA CYS A 270 -23.75 4.82 3.47
C CYS A 270 -24.93 4.62 2.51
N LEU A 271 -26.17 4.85 2.97
CA LEU A 271 -27.39 4.66 2.19
C LEU A 271 -27.89 5.93 1.50
N THR A 272 -27.81 7.08 2.14
CA THR A 272 -28.56 8.29 1.77
C THR A 272 -27.74 9.57 1.71
N ASP A 273 -26.41 9.51 1.92
CA ASP A 273 -25.58 10.71 2.01
C ASP A 273 -25.64 11.56 0.73
N VAL A 274 -26.27 12.71 0.87
CA VAL A 274 -26.47 13.70 -0.20
C VAL A 274 -25.23 14.51 -0.51
N THR A 275 -24.18 14.42 0.31
CA THR A 275 -22.95 15.22 0.17
C THR A 275 -21.83 14.41 -0.49
N VAL A 276 -21.50 13.24 0.04
CA VAL A 276 -20.36 12.45 -0.44
C VAL A 276 -20.69 11.66 -1.71
N ILE A 277 -21.92 11.15 -1.84
CA ILE A 277 -22.27 10.31 -2.99
C ILE A 277 -22.21 11.09 -4.32
N PRO A 278 -22.75 12.32 -4.44
CA PRO A 278 -22.58 13.10 -5.67
C PRO A 278 -21.12 13.39 -5.99
N LEU A 279 -20.31 13.68 -4.98
CA LEU A 279 -18.87 13.89 -5.13
C LEU A 279 -18.16 12.63 -5.65
N ILE A 280 -18.50 11.45 -5.11
CA ILE A 280 -17.97 10.17 -5.60
C ILE A 280 -18.37 9.94 -7.06
N LYS A 281 -19.63 10.21 -7.43
CA LYS A 281 -20.11 10.06 -8.82
C LYS A 281 -19.41 11.00 -9.80
N GLU A 282 -19.19 12.25 -9.40
CA GLU A 282 -18.41 13.19 -10.21
C GLU A 282 -16.98 12.69 -10.38
N PHE A 283 -16.35 12.26 -9.29
CA PHE A 283 -15.01 11.73 -9.30
C PHE A 283 -14.87 10.46 -10.15
N ASP A 284 -15.85 9.54 -10.10
CA ASP A 284 -15.94 8.37 -10.96
C ASP A 284 -16.04 8.75 -12.43
N ALA A 285 -16.90 9.71 -12.77
CA ALA A 285 -17.04 10.18 -14.14
C ALA A 285 -15.74 10.79 -14.67
N LEU A 286 -15.02 11.57 -13.86
CA LEU A 286 -13.72 12.14 -14.22
C LEU A 286 -12.65 11.05 -14.36
N GLN A 287 -12.63 10.05 -13.47
CA GLN A 287 -11.69 8.93 -13.57
C GLN A 287 -11.98 8.07 -14.81
N ASP A 288 -13.25 7.83 -15.13
CA ASP A 288 -13.67 7.09 -16.31
C ASP A 288 -13.31 7.88 -17.58
N GLU A 289 -13.42 9.22 -17.59
CA GLU A 289 -12.93 10.07 -18.69
C GLU A 289 -11.40 9.95 -18.87
N VAL A 290 -10.64 9.98 -17.77
CA VAL A 290 -9.18 9.77 -17.81
C VAL A 290 -8.82 8.36 -18.27
N SER A 291 -9.57 7.35 -17.84
CA SER A 291 -9.30 5.93 -18.14
C SER A 291 -9.69 5.56 -19.56
N ALA A 292 -10.85 6.04 -20.03
CA ALA A 292 -11.28 5.93 -21.43
C ALA A 292 -10.30 6.67 -22.34
N GLY A 293 -9.86 7.85 -21.90
CA GLY A 293 -8.78 8.55 -22.55
C GLY A 293 -7.50 7.70 -22.59
N ALA A 294 -7.05 7.11 -21.48
CA ALA A 294 -5.84 6.29 -21.44
C ALA A 294 -5.92 5.02 -22.31
N SER A 295 -7.10 4.39 -22.42
CA SER A 295 -7.31 3.18 -23.22
C SER A 295 -7.44 3.47 -24.72
N GLU A 296 -8.15 4.53 -25.10
CA GLU A 296 -8.21 5.03 -26.48
C GLU A 296 -6.89 5.66 -26.92
N LEU A 297 -6.10 6.18 -25.96
CA LEU A 297 -4.96 7.06 -26.21
C LEU A 297 -3.67 6.45 -25.71
N ARG A 298 -3.31 5.34 -26.37
CA ARG A 298 -1.90 5.11 -26.70
C ARG A 298 -1.26 6.29 -27.48
N PHE A 299 -1.97 7.39 -27.85
CA PHE A 299 -1.35 8.51 -28.61
C PHE A 299 -1.82 9.99 -28.41
N TYR A 300 -3.03 10.36 -27.93
CA TYR A 300 -3.49 11.76 -28.08
C TYR A 300 -4.58 12.26 -27.09
N LEU A 301 -4.54 12.01 -25.78
CA LEU A 301 -5.30 12.94 -24.92
C LEU A 301 -4.62 14.28 -25.14
N SER A 302 -5.27 15.19 -25.88
CA SER A 302 -4.71 16.52 -26.08
C SER A 302 -4.37 17.03 -24.68
N ALA A 303 -3.13 17.47 -24.46
CA ALA A 303 -2.67 17.99 -23.17
C ALA A 303 -3.69 18.98 -22.59
N ARG A 304 -4.43 19.67 -23.47
CA ARG A 304 -5.61 20.50 -23.18
C ARG A 304 -6.73 19.79 -22.41
N ARG A 305 -7.24 18.63 -22.86
CA ARG A 305 -8.29 17.88 -22.12
C ARG A 305 -7.77 17.43 -20.76
N PHE A 306 -6.54 16.94 -20.73
CA PHE A 306 -5.92 16.51 -19.49
C PHE A 306 -5.76 17.66 -18.48
N SER A 307 -5.30 18.81 -18.96
CA SER A 307 -5.16 20.03 -18.16
C SER A 307 -6.49 20.58 -17.64
N ALA A 308 -7.61 20.26 -18.30
CA ALA A 308 -8.94 20.66 -17.86
C ALA A 308 -9.53 19.71 -16.80
N VAL A 309 -9.22 18.41 -16.88
CA VAL A 309 -9.76 17.39 -15.97
C VAL A 309 -8.97 17.32 -14.67
N LEU A 310 -7.64 17.47 -14.72
CA LEU A 310 -6.77 17.32 -13.54
C LEU A 310 -7.09 18.24 -12.35
N PRO A 311 -7.37 19.54 -12.53
CA PRO A 311 -7.75 20.41 -11.42
C PRO A 311 -9.02 19.91 -10.72
N ARG A 312 -10.03 19.49 -11.48
CA ARG A 312 -11.30 18.96 -10.94
C ARG A 312 -11.11 17.67 -10.16
N ILE A 313 -10.29 16.75 -10.69
CA ILE A 313 -9.92 15.54 -9.95
C ILE A 313 -9.21 15.90 -8.65
N SER A 314 -8.32 16.89 -8.66
CA SER A 314 -7.61 17.35 -7.44
C SER A 314 -8.59 17.94 -6.42
N GLU A 315 -9.55 18.76 -6.86
CA GLU A 315 -10.64 19.29 -6.02
C GLU A 315 -11.47 18.16 -5.41
N CYS A 316 -11.83 17.14 -6.19
CA CYS A 316 -12.54 15.97 -5.67
C CYS A 316 -11.72 15.21 -4.63
N VAL A 317 -10.42 15.01 -4.85
CA VAL A 317 -9.51 14.36 -3.89
C VAL A 317 -9.43 15.17 -2.60
N GLU A 318 -9.35 16.49 -2.67
CA GLU A 318 -9.32 17.38 -1.51
C GLU A 318 -10.63 17.33 -0.71
N ALA A 319 -11.76 17.39 -1.39
CA ALA A 319 -13.07 17.26 -0.77
C ALA A 319 -13.23 15.88 -0.12
N LEU A 320 -12.86 14.80 -0.81
CA LEU A 320 -12.89 13.44 -0.25
C LEU A 320 -11.94 13.31 0.94
N ALA A 321 -10.74 13.89 0.91
CA ALA A 321 -9.82 13.89 2.04
C ALA A 321 -10.41 14.62 3.26
N THR A 322 -11.13 15.73 3.03
CA THR A 322 -11.87 16.44 4.08
C THR A 322 -12.98 15.57 4.67
N HIS A 323 -13.80 14.94 3.81
CA HIS A 323 -14.86 14.02 4.23
C HIS A 323 -14.33 12.76 4.93
N ALA A 324 -13.14 12.28 4.57
CA ALA A 324 -12.45 11.17 5.23
C ALA A 324 -12.17 11.45 6.71
N MET A 325 -12.08 12.72 7.10
CA MET A 325 -11.90 13.15 8.49
C MET A 325 -13.23 13.38 9.22
N HIS A 326 -14.38 13.37 8.54
CA HIS A 326 -15.67 13.48 9.21
C HIS A 326 -16.21 12.10 9.60
N PRO A 327 -16.49 11.81 10.89
CA PRO A 327 -16.87 10.45 11.35
C PRO A 327 -18.05 9.81 10.61
N ASP A 328 -19.01 10.64 10.17
CA ASP A 328 -20.21 10.19 9.45
C ASP A 328 -19.91 9.83 7.98
N HIS A 329 -18.93 10.49 7.36
CA HIS A 329 -18.61 10.38 5.93
C HIS A 329 -17.37 9.52 5.66
N GLN A 330 -16.57 9.24 6.69
CA GLN A 330 -15.24 8.68 6.56
C GLN A 330 -15.20 7.37 5.79
N ILE A 331 -16.21 6.51 5.94
CA ILE A 331 -16.21 5.18 5.32
C ILE A 331 -16.25 5.31 3.79
N LEU A 332 -17.22 6.04 3.25
CA LEU A 332 -17.39 6.21 1.81
C LEU A 332 -16.20 6.95 1.19
N ALA A 333 -15.75 8.01 1.85
CA ALA A 333 -14.64 8.83 1.38
C ALA A 333 -13.32 8.04 1.32
N LEU A 334 -12.96 7.31 2.41
CA LEU A 334 -11.74 6.51 2.47
C LEU A 334 -11.77 5.33 1.49
N LEU A 335 -12.92 4.65 1.34
CA LEU A 335 -13.05 3.58 0.36
C LEU A 335 -12.85 4.08 -1.06
N ARG A 336 -13.42 5.26 -1.39
CA ARG A 336 -13.26 5.81 -2.72
C ARG A 336 -11.83 6.27 -3.01
N LEU A 337 -11.19 6.93 -2.04
CA LEU A 337 -9.79 7.31 -2.13
C LEU A 337 -8.87 6.08 -2.26
N ALA A 338 -9.10 5.02 -1.49
CA ALA A 338 -8.35 3.78 -1.63
C ALA A 338 -8.50 3.16 -3.02
N SER A 339 -9.74 3.09 -3.54
CA SER A 339 -9.99 2.58 -4.90
C SER A 339 -9.27 3.41 -5.96
N PHE A 340 -9.22 4.73 -5.78
CA PHE A 340 -8.51 5.62 -6.69
C PHE A 340 -7.00 5.37 -6.68
N LEU A 341 -6.40 5.27 -5.48
CA LEU A 341 -4.98 5.03 -5.30
C LEU A 341 -4.53 3.67 -5.87
N LYS A 342 -5.37 2.63 -5.78
CA LYS A 342 -5.10 1.33 -6.42
C LYS A 342 -5.15 1.35 -7.96
N GLY A 343 -5.88 2.30 -8.56
CA GLY A 343 -6.22 2.28 -9.99
C GLY A 343 -5.07 2.61 -10.96
N GLY A 344 -3.86 2.90 -10.49
CA GLY A 344 -2.68 3.18 -11.32
C GLY A 344 -2.75 4.48 -12.14
N THR A 345 -3.92 5.12 -12.28
CA THR A 345 -4.13 6.42 -12.93
C THR A 345 -3.68 7.62 -12.08
N PHE A 346 -3.30 7.37 -10.82
CA PHE A 346 -3.02 8.41 -9.82
C PHE A 346 -1.79 9.27 -10.11
N TRP A 347 -0.82 8.81 -10.92
CA TRP A 347 0.43 9.55 -11.21
C TRP A 347 0.17 10.97 -11.70
N THR A 348 -0.93 11.12 -12.41
CA THR A 348 -1.32 12.37 -13.05
C THR A 348 -1.94 13.37 -12.07
N VAL A 349 -2.36 12.89 -10.91
CA VAL A 349 -3.08 13.61 -9.84
C VAL A 349 -2.21 13.69 -8.58
N LEU A 350 -0.92 13.33 -8.70
CA LEU A 350 0.01 13.35 -7.58
C LEU A 350 0.01 14.70 -6.86
N THR A 351 -0.04 15.80 -7.61
CA THR A 351 -0.09 17.15 -7.02
C THR A 351 -1.33 17.38 -6.16
N GLY A 352 -2.48 16.82 -6.56
CA GLY A 352 -3.71 16.87 -5.76
C GLY A 352 -3.58 16.04 -4.48
N LEU A 353 -3.06 14.82 -4.59
CA LEU A 353 -2.79 13.97 -3.41
C LEU A 353 -1.82 14.64 -2.43
N GLU A 354 -0.74 15.25 -2.92
CA GLU A 354 0.25 15.95 -2.10
C GLU A 354 -0.34 17.14 -1.35
N SER A 355 -1.30 17.86 -1.94
CA SER A 355 -1.99 18.96 -1.27
C SER A 355 -3.06 18.49 -0.29
N SER A 356 -3.75 17.38 -0.57
CA SER A 356 -4.92 16.96 0.18
C SER A 356 -4.59 16.03 1.34
N ILE A 357 -3.59 15.15 1.20
CA ILE A 357 -3.21 14.19 2.23
C ILE A 357 -2.04 14.73 3.02
N SER A 358 -2.35 15.36 4.15
CA SER A 358 -1.37 15.96 5.05
C SER A 358 -0.84 14.97 6.09
N ALA A 359 0.30 15.31 6.71
CA ALA A 359 0.86 14.56 7.83
C ALA A 359 -0.13 14.47 9.02
N GLN A 360 -0.89 15.53 9.26
CA GLN A 360 -1.89 15.60 10.32
C GLN A 360 -3.06 14.64 10.04
N MET A 361 -3.54 14.60 8.80
CA MET A 361 -4.60 13.67 8.37
C MET A 361 -4.18 12.22 8.65
N VAL A 362 -2.97 11.84 8.22
CA VAL A 362 -2.47 10.46 8.40
C VAL A 362 -2.25 10.12 9.87
N HIS A 363 -1.69 11.05 10.66
CA HIS A 363 -1.57 10.89 12.11
C HIS A 363 -2.93 10.62 12.76
N GLU A 364 -3.94 11.42 12.41
CA GLU A 364 -5.29 11.28 12.97
C GLU A 364 -5.96 9.97 12.53
N LEU A 365 -5.77 9.52 11.28
CA LEU A 365 -6.24 8.23 10.82
C LEU A 365 -5.65 7.07 11.62
N TRP A 366 -4.34 7.09 11.91
CA TRP A 366 -3.72 6.09 12.78
C TRP A 366 -4.29 6.12 14.20
N CYS A 367 -4.46 7.31 14.80
CA CYS A 367 -5.11 7.46 16.10
C CYS A 367 -6.53 6.89 16.11
N ARG A 368 -7.32 7.19 15.08
CA ARG A 368 -8.70 6.68 14.93
C ARG A 368 -8.72 5.17 14.76
N LEU A 369 -7.80 4.60 13.98
CA LEU A 369 -7.67 3.15 13.83
C LEU A 369 -7.41 2.46 15.18
N ALA A 370 -6.48 3.01 15.96
CA ALA A 370 -6.09 2.48 17.26
C ALA A 370 -7.19 2.61 18.33
N MET A 371 -7.98 3.69 18.27
CA MET A 371 -8.97 4.03 19.30
C MET A 371 -10.39 3.60 18.97
N SER A 372 -10.72 3.38 17.70
CA SER A 372 -12.05 2.96 17.28
C SER A 372 -12.39 1.57 17.82
N LYS A 373 -13.62 1.41 18.31
CA LYS A 373 -14.20 0.11 18.68
C LYS A 373 -15.01 -0.51 17.54
N ASP A 374 -15.25 0.25 16.47
CA ASP A 374 -16.05 -0.17 15.33
C ASP A 374 -15.17 -0.91 14.32
N ALA A 375 -15.51 -2.19 14.10
CA ALA A 375 -14.78 -3.07 13.19
C ALA A 375 -14.80 -2.57 11.73
N LEU A 376 -15.92 -2.00 11.26
CA LEU A 376 -16.04 -1.50 9.89
C LEU A 376 -15.11 -0.29 9.69
N VAL A 377 -15.15 0.67 10.60
CA VAL A 377 -14.27 1.85 10.55
C VAL A 377 -12.80 1.44 10.64
N ARG A 378 -12.43 0.56 11.58
CA ARG A 378 -11.05 0.07 11.70
C ARG A 378 -10.60 -0.59 10.40
N ARG A 379 -11.43 -1.42 9.77
CA ARG A 379 -11.06 -2.10 8.53
C ARG A 379 -10.88 -1.12 7.37
N VAL A 380 -11.82 -0.19 7.18
CA VAL A 380 -11.75 0.81 6.12
C VAL A 380 -10.50 1.70 6.27
N ILE A 381 -10.20 2.17 7.48
CA ILE A 381 -8.99 2.96 7.74
C ILE A 381 -7.74 2.11 7.50
N SER A 382 -7.70 0.86 7.98
CA SER A 382 -6.57 -0.04 7.75
C SER A 382 -6.31 -0.26 6.27
N HIS A 383 -7.36 -0.50 5.50
CA HIS A 383 -7.30 -0.69 4.07
C HIS A 383 -6.77 0.56 3.36
N PHE A 384 -7.34 1.73 3.68
CA PHE A 384 -6.90 2.98 3.10
C PHE A 384 -5.44 3.27 3.43
N LEU A 385 -5.00 3.08 4.68
CA LEU A 385 -3.60 3.26 5.07
C LEU A 385 -2.71 2.30 4.28
N ARG A 386 -3.02 1.00 4.23
CA ARG A 386 -2.24 0.02 3.45
C ARG A 386 -2.05 0.51 2.00
N VAL A 387 -3.14 0.86 1.32
CA VAL A 387 -3.11 1.36 -0.06
C VAL A 387 -2.36 2.68 -0.18
N LEU A 388 -2.52 3.58 0.78
CA LEU A 388 -1.84 4.87 0.80
C LEU A 388 -0.33 4.71 0.94
N TYR A 389 0.14 3.79 1.77
CA TYR A 389 1.56 3.48 1.93
C TYR A 389 2.14 2.71 0.74
N GLU A 390 1.39 1.77 0.15
CA GLU A 390 1.74 1.13 -1.14
C GLU A 390 1.88 2.17 -2.26
N CYS A 391 0.95 3.12 -2.34
CA CYS A 391 1.00 4.23 -3.29
C CYS A 391 2.18 5.15 -2.99
N GLY A 392 2.37 5.53 -1.72
CA GLY A 392 3.51 6.33 -1.27
C GLY A 392 4.85 5.67 -1.59
N HIS A 393 4.94 4.36 -1.50
CA HIS A 393 6.10 3.57 -1.93
C HIS A 393 6.30 3.67 -3.45
N GLY A 394 5.26 3.42 -4.24
CA GLY A 394 5.31 3.55 -5.70
C GLY A 394 5.70 4.97 -6.16
N LEU A 395 5.20 6.00 -5.48
CA LEU A 395 5.58 7.41 -5.69
C LEU A 395 7.04 7.67 -5.32
N SER A 396 7.49 7.06 -4.23
CA SER A 396 8.90 7.08 -3.84
C SER A 396 9.78 6.30 -4.81
N MET A 397 9.22 5.48 -5.70
CA MET A 397 9.94 4.84 -6.80
C MET A 397 9.87 5.60 -8.12
N ARG A 398 8.96 6.55 -8.31
CA ARG A 398 8.77 7.24 -9.61
C ARG A 398 8.66 8.75 -9.44
N PRO A 399 9.71 9.55 -9.69
CA PRO A 399 9.73 10.96 -9.34
C PRO A 399 9.05 11.85 -10.39
N TRP A 400 8.26 11.28 -11.30
CA TRP A 400 7.72 12.04 -12.42
C TRP A 400 6.30 12.54 -12.16
N SER A 401 6.11 13.85 -12.31
CA SER A 401 4.81 14.52 -12.38
C SER A 401 4.67 15.18 -13.75
N PHE A 402 3.61 14.83 -14.49
CA PHE A 402 3.34 15.29 -15.87
C PHE A 402 3.34 16.81 -16.05
N ASN A 403 3.08 17.58 -14.98
CA ASN A 403 2.71 18.98 -15.10
C ASN A 403 3.81 19.98 -14.71
N ARG A 404 4.99 19.55 -14.25
CA ARG A 404 6.04 20.51 -13.84
C ARG A 404 7.42 20.11 -14.31
N GLN A 405 7.95 20.92 -15.25
CA GLN A 405 9.40 21.09 -15.48
C GLN A 405 10.12 21.72 -14.28
N ALA A 406 9.39 22.13 -13.24
CA ALA A 406 9.97 22.58 -11.99
C ALA A 406 10.23 21.36 -11.10
N ALA A 407 11.51 21.02 -10.98
CA ALA A 407 12.05 20.18 -9.93
C ALA A 407 11.39 20.42 -8.58
N LEU A 408 10.66 19.42 -8.09
CA LEU A 408 10.15 19.43 -6.74
C LEU A 408 11.32 19.13 -5.79
N SER A 409 12.02 20.18 -5.36
CA SER A 409 13.01 20.16 -4.27
C SER A 409 12.42 19.85 -2.88
N LYS A 410 11.16 19.40 -2.83
CA LYS A 410 10.51 19.03 -1.57
C LYS A 410 10.91 17.60 -1.21
N PRO A 411 11.16 17.31 0.08
CA PRO A 411 11.17 15.94 0.59
C PRO A 411 10.01 15.14 -0.01
N PRO A 412 10.23 13.87 -0.40
CA PRO A 412 9.19 13.04 -0.97
C PRO A 412 8.04 13.08 0.03
N TRP A 413 6.90 13.57 -0.45
CA TRP A 413 5.70 13.78 0.35
C TRP A 413 5.37 12.54 1.20
N SER A 414 5.65 11.34 0.68
CA SER A 414 5.54 10.06 1.39
C SER A 414 6.25 10.06 2.74
N TRP A 415 7.46 10.62 2.83
CA TRP A 415 8.21 10.73 4.05
C TRP A 415 7.51 11.60 5.09
N ARG A 416 7.24 12.85 4.72
CA ARG A 416 6.67 13.87 5.62
C ARG A 416 5.24 13.53 6.03
N CYS A 417 4.45 13.02 5.10
CA CYS A 417 3.01 12.86 5.27
C CYS A 417 2.60 11.45 5.70
N LEU A 418 3.41 10.41 5.43
CA LEU A 418 3.06 9.04 5.81
C LEU A 418 3.95 8.55 6.96
N TRP A 419 5.26 8.56 6.77
CA TRP A 419 6.18 7.88 7.68
C TRP A 419 6.41 8.65 8.98
N LEU A 420 6.71 9.93 8.87
CA LEU A 420 6.97 10.77 10.03
C LEU A 420 5.80 10.72 11.04
N PRO A 421 4.51 10.83 10.63
CA PRO A 421 3.37 10.61 11.50
C PRO A 421 3.36 9.27 12.24
N LEU A 422 3.70 8.17 11.56
CA LEU A 422 3.71 6.83 12.17
C LEU A 422 4.84 6.69 13.21
N PHE A 423 6.02 7.22 12.89
CA PHE A 423 7.13 7.28 13.86
C PHE A 423 6.78 8.15 15.05
N MET A 424 6.24 9.35 14.83
CA MET A 424 5.80 10.23 15.91
C MET A 424 4.74 9.57 16.78
N LEU A 425 3.77 8.86 16.18
CA LEU A 425 2.74 8.15 16.93
C LEU A 425 3.34 7.06 17.85
N LYS A 426 4.31 6.29 17.37
CA LYS A 426 5.02 5.29 18.19
C LYS A 426 5.69 5.91 19.41
N VAL A 427 6.27 7.08 19.22
CA VAL A 427 7.15 7.76 20.18
C VAL A 427 6.35 8.54 21.20
N ASP A 428 5.47 9.40 20.71
CA ASP A 428 4.71 10.34 21.53
C ASP A 428 3.50 9.64 22.17
N PHE A 429 2.99 8.55 21.57
CA PHE A 429 1.79 7.84 22.03
C PHE A 429 1.92 6.30 21.96
N PRO A 430 2.90 5.68 22.63
CA PRO A 430 3.14 4.22 22.58
C PRO A 430 1.93 3.37 22.99
N GLN A 431 1.07 3.89 23.87
CA GLN A 431 -0.19 3.26 24.31
C GLN A 431 -1.29 3.25 23.25
N ILE A 432 -1.26 4.21 22.31
CA ILE A 432 -2.16 4.23 21.16
C ILE A 432 -1.59 3.31 20.09
N TYR A 433 -0.29 3.43 19.83
CA TYR A 433 0.42 2.59 18.87
C TYR A 433 0.23 1.09 19.13
N SER A 434 0.32 0.64 20.38
CA SER A 434 0.19 -0.78 20.74
C SER A 434 -1.18 -1.40 20.44
N LYS A 435 -2.20 -0.59 20.11
CA LYS A 435 -3.53 -1.05 19.70
C LYS A 435 -3.67 -1.24 18.18
N ILE A 436 -2.68 -0.80 17.41
CA ILE A 436 -2.67 -0.95 15.96
C ILE A 436 -2.41 -2.42 15.61
N PRO A 437 -3.14 -3.01 14.64
CA PRO A 437 -2.88 -4.39 14.22
C PRO A 437 -1.44 -4.59 13.72
N GLY A 438 -0.71 -5.52 14.33
CA GLY A 438 0.69 -5.80 13.96
C GLY A 438 0.88 -6.23 12.50
N LEU A 439 -0.07 -6.98 11.94
CA LEU A 439 -0.06 -7.36 10.52
C LEU A 439 -0.13 -6.14 9.58
N LEU A 440 -0.94 -5.13 9.92
CA LEU A 440 -1.01 -3.90 9.13
C LEU A 440 0.31 -3.13 9.18
N LEU A 441 0.91 -3.02 10.37
CA LEU A 441 2.22 -2.36 10.53
C LEU A 441 3.29 -3.08 9.71
N HIS A 442 3.29 -4.42 9.75
CA HIS A 442 4.20 -5.22 8.95
C HIS A 442 3.97 -5.01 7.44
N ASP A 443 2.73 -5.03 6.96
CA ASP A 443 2.42 -4.80 5.54
C ASP A 443 2.87 -3.42 5.07
N VAL A 444 2.57 -2.39 5.86
CA VAL A 444 2.96 -1.00 5.58
C VAL A 444 4.48 -0.88 5.54
N CYS A 445 5.19 -1.40 6.55
CA CYS A 445 6.65 -1.33 6.62
C CYS A 445 7.33 -2.18 5.53
N LYS A 446 6.81 -3.37 5.21
CA LYS A 446 7.38 -4.29 4.21
C LYS A 446 7.48 -3.65 2.83
N GLY A 447 6.53 -2.78 2.47
CA GLY A 447 6.62 -2.02 1.22
C GLY A 447 7.88 -1.15 1.14
N PHE A 448 8.40 -0.67 2.28
CA PHE A 448 9.57 0.21 2.36
C PHE A 448 10.86 -0.48 2.79
N THR A 449 10.80 -1.74 3.24
CA THR A 449 12.00 -2.54 3.46
C THR A 449 12.67 -2.95 2.15
N ASP A 450 12.20 -2.47 0.98
CA ASP A 450 12.96 -2.45 -0.28
C ASP A 450 13.89 -1.23 -0.30
N PRO A 451 15.16 -1.39 0.10
CA PRO A 451 15.98 -0.26 0.53
C PRO A 451 16.62 0.48 -0.63
N HIS A 452 16.66 -0.10 -1.84
CA HIS A 452 16.99 0.61 -3.09
C HIS A 452 16.14 1.90 -3.24
N THR A 453 14.84 1.80 -2.95
CA THR A 453 13.90 2.93 -2.95
C THR A 453 14.31 4.00 -1.94
N PHE A 454 14.76 3.55 -0.77
CA PHE A 454 15.04 4.39 0.38
C PHE A 454 16.36 5.16 0.21
N THR A 455 17.43 4.43 -0.09
CA THR A 455 18.80 4.94 -0.16
C THR A 455 18.95 5.96 -1.29
N MET A 456 18.26 5.78 -2.42
CA MET A 456 18.36 6.70 -3.56
C MET A 456 17.82 8.10 -3.26
N ARG A 457 16.85 8.24 -2.33
CA ARG A 457 16.04 9.47 -2.23
C ARG A 457 16.07 10.15 -0.88
N MET A 458 16.53 9.45 0.16
CA MET A 458 16.46 9.94 1.53
C MET A 458 17.75 10.54 2.06
N GLY A 459 18.88 10.50 1.34
CA GLY A 459 20.18 10.94 1.89
C GLY A 459 20.19 12.28 2.62
N ASN A 460 19.59 13.32 2.04
CA ASN A 460 19.48 14.64 2.69
C ASN A 460 18.50 14.68 3.87
N GLN A 461 17.54 13.74 3.92
CA GLN A 461 16.54 13.61 4.98
C GLN A 461 16.96 12.65 6.09
N THR A 462 17.90 11.74 5.83
CA THR A 462 18.47 10.82 6.81
C THR A 462 19.06 11.58 8.00
N MET A 463 19.61 12.79 7.79
CA MET A 463 20.08 13.65 8.88
C MET A 463 18.95 14.14 9.81
N GLU A 464 17.82 14.60 9.25
CA GLU A 464 16.66 15.01 10.06
C GLU A 464 16.06 13.80 10.81
N LEU A 465 16.05 12.65 10.15
CA LEU A 465 15.69 11.35 10.71
C LEU A 465 16.57 10.95 11.90
N ARG A 466 17.89 11.06 11.77
CA ARG A 466 18.81 10.79 12.88
C ARG A 466 18.61 11.77 14.01
N ARG A 467 18.37 13.05 13.72
CA ARG A 467 18.05 14.07 14.74
C ARG A 467 16.77 13.71 15.49
N GLN A 468 15.75 13.25 14.78
CA GLN A 468 14.49 12.81 15.37
C GLN A 468 14.67 11.50 16.15
N LYS A 469 15.32 10.47 15.57
CA LYS A 469 15.66 9.23 16.26
C LYS A 469 16.44 9.50 17.54
N GLY A 470 17.42 10.41 17.55
CA GLY A 470 18.14 10.78 18.78
C GLY A 470 17.19 11.29 19.87
N ARG A 471 16.20 12.12 19.50
CA ARG A 471 15.14 12.57 20.44
C ARG A 471 14.24 11.42 20.89
N VAL A 472 13.95 10.48 20.00
CA VAL A 472 13.13 9.29 20.28
C VAL A 472 13.84 8.34 21.25
N MET A 473 15.05 7.91 20.89
CA MET A 473 15.83 6.95 21.65
C MET A 473 16.17 7.50 23.03
N GLY A 474 16.53 8.78 23.14
CA GLY A 474 16.76 9.42 24.43
C GLY A 474 15.52 9.49 25.34
N ARG A 475 14.29 9.32 24.81
CA ARG A 475 13.06 9.17 25.61
C ARG A 475 12.73 7.71 25.97
N ILE A 476 13.27 6.74 25.22
CA ILE A 476 13.01 5.30 25.40
C ILE A 476 14.05 4.66 26.33
N GLU A 477 15.28 5.20 26.38
CA GLU A 477 16.34 4.82 27.31
C GLU A 477 15.85 4.91 28.77
N GLY A 478 15.39 3.78 29.32
CA GLY A 478 14.81 3.67 30.66
C GLY A 478 13.58 2.74 30.75
N LYS A 479 12.93 2.39 29.63
CA LYS A 479 11.77 1.49 29.62
C LYS A 479 12.03 0.25 28.75
N VAL A 480 12.29 -0.89 29.41
CA VAL A 480 12.28 -2.29 28.93
C VAL A 480 12.47 -2.46 27.41
N VAL A 481 13.74 -2.55 26.99
CA VAL A 481 14.20 -2.74 25.60
C VAL A 481 13.91 -4.14 25.04
N SER A 482 13.61 -5.13 25.89
CA SER A 482 13.55 -6.56 25.51
C SER A 482 12.35 -7.01 24.65
N LYS A 483 11.47 -6.10 24.21
CA LYS A 483 10.36 -6.40 23.28
C LYS A 483 10.46 -5.71 21.92
N ILE A 484 11.55 -4.99 21.66
CA ILE A 484 11.71 -4.17 20.45
C ILE A 484 11.90 -5.03 19.18
N ASP A 485 12.50 -6.22 19.30
CA ASP A 485 12.88 -7.10 18.17
C ASP A 485 11.71 -7.60 17.27
N SER A 486 10.46 -7.26 17.59
CA SER A 486 9.28 -7.64 16.79
C SER A 486 8.49 -6.46 16.24
N ASP A 487 8.92 -5.22 16.49
CA ASP A 487 8.21 -4.04 16.01
C ASP A 487 8.71 -3.61 14.62
N PRO A 488 7.92 -3.79 13.55
CA PRO A 488 8.36 -3.49 12.19
C PRO A 488 8.65 -2.00 11.96
N VAL A 489 8.02 -1.10 12.72
CA VAL A 489 8.27 0.34 12.62
C VAL A 489 9.60 0.71 13.25
N MET A 490 9.95 0.10 14.39
CA MET A 490 11.27 0.31 15.01
C MET A 490 12.38 -0.30 14.15
N GLY A 491 12.18 -1.52 13.63
CA GLY A 491 13.13 -2.14 12.71
C GLY A 491 13.37 -1.28 11.47
N LEU A 492 12.31 -0.73 10.87
CA LEU A 492 12.44 0.22 9.75
C LEU A 492 13.18 1.49 10.16
N LEU A 493 12.84 2.10 11.32
CA LEU A 493 13.51 3.31 11.80
C LEU A 493 15.01 3.06 12.06
N GLU A 494 15.35 1.93 12.66
CA GLU A 494 16.72 1.50 12.92
C GLU A 494 17.49 1.28 11.62
N GLN A 495 16.90 0.55 10.67
CA GLN A 495 17.46 0.34 9.33
C GLN A 495 17.75 1.69 8.65
N MET A 496 16.75 2.59 8.65
CA MET A 496 16.80 3.89 7.99
C MET A 496 17.80 4.87 8.60
N THR A 497 18.22 4.63 9.83
CA THR A 497 19.17 5.50 10.56
C THR A 497 20.47 4.80 10.87
N SER A 498 20.67 3.60 10.33
CA SER A 498 21.89 2.83 10.46
C SER A 498 23.02 3.50 9.67
N PRO A 499 24.29 3.34 10.09
CA PRO A 499 25.43 3.79 9.29
C PRO A 499 25.48 3.14 7.89
N LEU A 500 24.91 1.94 7.74
CA LEU A 500 24.80 1.25 6.44
C LEU A 500 23.86 1.99 5.48
N ALA A 501 22.73 2.51 5.97
CA ALA A 501 21.85 3.37 5.19
C ALA A 501 22.55 4.64 4.69
N ASP A 502 23.46 5.19 5.48
CA ASP A 502 24.23 6.39 5.12
C ASP A 502 25.20 6.09 3.98
N ILE A 503 25.94 4.98 4.11
CA ILE A 503 26.85 4.51 3.07
C ILE A 503 26.08 4.23 1.79
N ALA A 504 24.97 3.50 1.87
CA ALA A 504 24.14 3.19 0.72
C ALA A 504 23.59 4.45 0.03
N SER A 505 23.18 5.45 0.82
CA SER A 505 22.75 6.76 0.32
C SER A 505 23.88 7.47 -0.43
N ASP A 506 25.07 7.53 0.15
CA ASP A 506 26.22 8.16 -0.50
C ASP A 506 26.63 7.41 -1.77
N TRP A 507 26.56 6.08 -1.74
CA TRP A 507 26.78 5.21 -2.90
C TRP A 507 25.82 5.52 -4.04
N HIS A 508 24.53 5.62 -3.75
CA HIS A 508 23.51 5.97 -4.74
C HIS A 508 23.64 7.40 -5.23
N LYS A 509 24.02 8.34 -4.36
CA LYS A 509 24.32 9.72 -4.76
C LYS A 509 25.50 9.78 -5.74
N GLU A 510 26.53 8.97 -5.53
CA GLU A 510 27.66 8.88 -6.46
C GLU A 510 27.32 8.17 -7.76
N ALA A 511 26.53 7.09 -7.70
CA ALA A 511 26.01 6.39 -8.88
C ALA A 511 24.92 7.18 -9.63
N GLY A 512 24.33 8.20 -9.01
CA GLY A 512 23.26 9.00 -9.59
C GLY A 512 23.78 10.07 -10.55
N MET A 513 23.29 10.05 -11.79
CA MET A 513 23.54 11.13 -12.76
C MET A 513 22.72 12.39 -12.49
N PHE A 514 21.51 12.21 -11.95
CA PHE A 514 20.54 13.29 -11.78
C PHE A 514 20.02 13.27 -10.34
N ALA A 515 19.65 14.44 -9.83
CA ALA A 515 19.01 14.54 -8.52
C ALA A 515 17.66 13.81 -8.45
N PHE A 516 17.04 13.53 -9.61
CA PHE A 516 15.84 12.72 -9.72
C PHE A 516 16.10 11.58 -10.70
N SER A 517 15.81 10.36 -10.28
CA SER A 517 15.91 9.17 -11.12
C SER A 517 14.87 9.28 -12.25
N PHE A 518 15.32 9.66 -13.44
CA PHE A 518 14.46 9.70 -14.62
C PHE A 518 14.24 8.26 -15.10
N MET A 519 13.23 8.04 -15.93
CA MET A 519 12.94 6.71 -16.51
C MET A 519 14.15 6.09 -17.29
N CYS A 520 15.20 6.88 -17.56
CA CYS A 520 16.54 6.43 -17.94
C CYS A 520 17.52 6.37 -16.75
N ASP A 521 17.34 5.44 -15.82
CA ASP A 521 18.25 5.24 -14.69
C ASP A 521 19.54 4.50 -15.09
N ILE A 522 20.15 4.87 -16.24
CA ILE A 522 21.50 4.40 -16.52
C ILE A 522 22.39 4.96 -15.41
N PRO A 523 23.03 4.12 -14.58
CA PRO A 523 23.83 4.61 -13.48
C PRO A 523 25.12 5.26 -14.00
N ARG A 524 25.58 6.27 -13.28
CA ARG A 524 26.94 6.79 -13.39
C ARG A 524 27.91 5.74 -12.85
N MET A 525 29.07 5.64 -13.50
CA MET A 525 30.19 4.90 -12.93
C MET A 525 30.69 5.65 -11.68
N ILE A 526 30.80 4.95 -10.56
CA ILE A 526 31.41 5.54 -9.35
C ILE A 526 32.91 5.65 -9.60
N PRO A 527 33.52 6.84 -9.42
CA PRO A 527 34.96 7.00 -9.53
C PRO A 527 35.70 6.04 -8.60
N GLU A 528 36.82 5.49 -9.06
CA GLU A 528 37.59 4.49 -8.28
C GLU A 528 37.96 4.99 -6.88
N GLY A 529 38.41 6.25 -6.75
CA GLY A 529 38.72 6.85 -5.45
C GLY A 529 37.52 6.94 -4.52
N SER A 530 36.35 7.35 -5.03
CA SER A 530 35.10 7.41 -4.25
C SER A 530 34.61 6.01 -3.87
N LEU A 531 34.76 5.04 -4.76
CA LEU A 531 34.42 3.65 -4.49
C LEU A 531 35.27 3.09 -3.35
N VAL A 532 36.60 3.30 -3.39
CA VAL A 532 37.52 2.91 -2.31
C VAL A 532 37.14 3.57 -0.99
N GLU A 533 36.86 4.88 -0.97
CA GLU A 533 36.42 5.59 0.25
C GLU A 533 35.13 5.01 0.83
N LEU A 534 34.12 4.75 -0.01
CA LEU A 534 32.85 4.14 0.42
C LEU A 534 33.05 2.71 0.95
N CYS A 535 33.94 1.96 0.33
CA CYS A 535 34.38 0.63 0.74
C CYS A 535 35.09 0.64 2.10
N GLU A 536 36.02 1.56 2.33
CA GLU A 536 36.70 1.75 3.62
C GLU A 536 35.70 2.11 4.72
N ARG A 537 34.75 3.02 4.43
CA ARG A 537 33.66 3.34 5.37
C ARG A 537 32.78 2.14 5.70
N LEU A 538 32.51 1.27 4.73
CA LEU A 538 31.78 0.02 4.95
C LEU A 538 32.56 -0.94 5.84
N ASP A 539 33.86 -1.13 5.59
CA ASP A 539 34.76 -1.92 6.44
C ASP A 539 34.77 -1.39 7.89
N ASP A 540 34.92 -0.08 8.06
CA ASP A 540 34.90 0.59 9.37
C ASP A 540 33.59 0.37 10.11
N VAL A 541 32.46 0.47 9.41
CA VAL A 541 31.14 0.19 9.98
C VAL A 541 31.06 -1.27 10.39
N LEU A 542 31.40 -2.23 9.53
CA LEU A 542 31.32 -3.66 9.86
C LEU A 542 32.21 -4.07 11.04
N ARG A 543 33.37 -3.41 11.24
CA ARG A 543 34.27 -3.68 12.39
C ARG A 543 33.72 -3.22 13.73
N ARG A 544 32.74 -2.32 13.75
CA ARG A 544 32.21 -1.76 15.00
C ARG A 544 31.48 -2.85 15.82
N PRO A 545 31.78 -2.98 17.13
CA PRO A 545 31.15 -4.00 17.99
C PRO A 545 29.67 -3.71 18.29
N ASP A 546 29.25 -2.45 18.21
CA ASP A 546 27.92 -1.96 18.54
C ASP A 546 26.89 -2.12 17.41
N ILE A 547 27.30 -2.57 16.23
CA ILE A 547 26.35 -2.80 15.13
C ILE A 547 25.58 -4.10 15.36
N PRO A 548 24.23 -4.02 15.46
CA PRO A 548 23.39 -5.21 15.60
C PRO A 548 23.56 -6.12 14.38
N LEU A 549 23.68 -7.43 14.63
CA LEU A 549 23.80 -8.42 13.55
C LEU A 549 22.57 -8.44 12.65
N GLU A 550 21.41 -8.17 13.24
CA GLU A 550 20.12 -7.99 12.58
C GLU A 550 20.19 -6.84 11.59
N SER A 551 20.85 -5.73 11.93
CA SER A 551 21.04 -4.63 10.99
C SER A 551 21.89 -5.03 9.79
N ILE A 552 22.84 -5.96 9.92
CA ILE A 552 23.65 -6.44 8.78
C ILE A 552 22.88 -7.50 7.98
N ARG A 553 22.12 -8.35 8.68
CA ARG A 553 21.33 -9.45 8.08
C ARG A 553 20.12 -8.93 7.31
N ASP A 554 19.45 -7.94 7.88
CA ASP A 554 18.17 -7.40 7.41
C ASP A 554 18.38 -6.14 6.56
N PHE A 555 19.55 -5.47 6.65
CA PHE A 555 19.98 -4.49 5.64
C PHE A 555 20.54 -5.24 4.43
N PRO A 556 19.87 -5.20 3.28
CA PRO A 556 20.35 -5.85 2.09
C PRO A 556 21.55 -5.09 1.56
N LEU A 557 22.74 -5.68 1.69
CA LEU A 557 23.96 -5.11 1.10
C LEU A 557 23.88 -4.98 -0.44
N HIS A 558 22.93 -5.66 -1.08
CA HIS A 558 22.59 -5.39 -2.48
C HIS A 558 21.98 -4.00 -2.72
N ASP A 559 21.57 -3.26 -1.69
CA ASP A 559 21.19 -1.85 -1.84
C ASP A 559 22.38 -0.90 -1.79
N ILE A 560 23.51 -1.33 -1.20
CA ILE A 560 24.76 -0.58 -1.33
C ILE A 560 25.29 -0.76 -2.76
N ALA A 561 25.32 -2.01 -3.23
CA ALA A 561 25.69 -2.33 -4.61
C ALA A 561 24.59 -3.16 -5.30
N PRO A 562 23.67 -2.49 -6.02
CA PRO A 562 22.59 -3.12 -6.79
C PRO A 562 23.11 -4.24 -7.68
N TRP A 563 22.26 -5.22 -7.97
CA TRP A 563 22.63 -6.39 -8.78
C TRP A 563 23.26 -6.05 -10.13
N TYR A 564 22.94 -4.87 -10.68
CA TYR A 564 23.50 -4.39 -11.94
C TYR A 564 24.89 -3.74 -11.81
N ASP A 565 25.35 -3.42 -10.59
CA ASP A 565 26.62 -2.76 -10.34
C ASP A 565 27.74 -3.72 -9.90
N GLN A 566 28.19 -4.52 -10.86
CA GLN A 566 29.19 -5.58 -10.63
C GLN A 566 30.55 -5.09 -10.11
N ASP A 567 30.96 -3.85 -10.42
CA ASP A 567 32.24 -3.31 -9.92
C ASP A 567 32.15 -3.08 -8.41
N SER A 568 31.13 -2.32 -8.00
CA SER A 568 30.79 -2.13 -6.59
C SER A 568 30.61 -3.46 -5.84
N ARG A 569 29.91 -4.44 -6.44
CA ARG A 569 29.70 -5.75 -5.83
C ARG A 569 31.00 -6.53 -5.64
N SER A 570 31.93 -6.44 -6.59
CA SER A 570 33.22 -7.13 -6.51
C SER A 570 34.10 -6.55 -5.40
N GLU A 571 34.13 -5.22 -5.27
CA GLU A 571 34.86 -4.56 -4.17
C GLU A 571 34.23 -4.87 -2.80
N ILE A 572 32.89 -4.77 -2.68
CA ILE A 572 32.19 -5.17 -1.45
C ILE A 572 32.42 -6.64 -1.13
N TRP A 573 32.40 -7.52 -2.13
CA TRP A 573 32.66 -8.94 -1.94
C TRP A 573 34.05 -9.19 -1.36
N TYR A 574 35.08 -8.50 -1.86
CA TYR A 574 36.46 -8.61 -1.36
C TYR A 574 36.57 -8.17 0.11
N ILE A 575 35.85 -7.12 0.51
CA ILE A 575 35.79 -6.66 1.90
C ILE A 575 35.11 -7.70 2.78
N LEU A 576 33.93 -8.17 2.38
CA LEU A 576 33.14 -9.13 3.16
C LEU A 576 33.85 -10.49 3.32
N GLU A 577 34.64 -10.91 2.33
CA GLU A 577 35.40 -12.17 2.41
C GLU A 577 36.36 -12.20 3.61
N GLN A 578 36.93 -11.06 3.98
CA GLN A 578 37.86 -10.94 5.11
C GLN A 578 37.19 -11.23 6.45
N PHE A 579 35.90 -10.90 6.57
CA PHE A 579 35.10 -11.09 7.77
C PHE A 579 34.48 -12.49 7.91
N ILE A 580 34.63 -13.38 6.92
CA ILE A 580 34.17 -14.78 7.04
C ILE A 580 34.82 -15.48 8.24
N ARG A 581 36.03 -15.04 8.61
CA ARG A 581 36.77 -15.55 9.76
C ARG A 581 36.25 -15.02 11.10
N ASP A 582 35.53 -13.90 11.11
CA ASP A 582 34.92 -13.33 12.31
C ASP A 582 33.67 -14.14 12.68
N ASP A 583 33.73 -14.86 13.80
CA ASP A 583 32.63 -15.70 14.30
C ASP A 583 31.32 -14.91 14.49
N ARG A 584 31.41 -13.61 14.82
CA ARG A 584 30.25 -12.75 15.04
C ARG A 584 29.52 -12.48 13.73
N LEU A 585 30.27 -12.11 12.68
CA LEU A 585 29.72 -11.66 11.40
C LEU A 585 29.50 -12.80 10.40
N ARG A 586 30.13 -13.96 10.62
CA ARG A 586 30.15 -15.09 9.68
C ARG A 586 28.76 -15.44 9.15
N GLU A 587 27.77 -15.60 10.04
CA GLU A 587 26.43 -16.03 9.62
C GLU A 587 25.74 -14.97 8.72
N ALA A 588 25.77 -13.70 9.13
CA ALA A 588 25.17 -12.61 8.36
C ALA A 588 25.84 -12.48 6.98
N ILE A 589 27.17 -12.54 6.94
CA ILE A 589 27.94 -12.42 5.70
C ILE A 589 27.72 -13.63 4.78
N GLN A 590 27.68 -14.85 5.32
CA GLN A 590 27.40 -16.05 4.52
C GLN A 590 26.03 -16.01 3.85
N ARG A 591 25.03 -15.34 4.45
CA ARG A 591 23.73 -15.12 3.82
C ARG A 591 23.78 -14.07 2.70
N VAL A 592 24.62 -13.05 2.84
CA VAL A 592 24.73 -11.97 1.86
C VAL A 592 25.59 -12.34 0.66
N LEU A 593 26.74 -13.01 0.85
CA LEU A 593 27.70 -13.27 -0.23
C LEU A 593 27.09 -13.92 -1.50
N PRO A 594 26.16 -14.89 -1.42
CA PRO A 594 25.48 -15.43 -2.59
C PRO A 594 24.71 -14.36 -3.38
N THR A 595 24.09 -13.40 -2.69
CA THR A 595 23.34 -12.32 -3.32
C THR A 595 24.22 -11.35 -4.09
N LEU A 596 25.51 -11.24 -3.75
CA LEU A 596 26.52 -10.44 -4.47
C LEU A 596 27.11 -11.17 -5.69
N ARG A 597 27.03 -12.51 -5.71
CA ARG A 597 27.52 -13.35 -6.83
C ARG A 597 26.46 -13.67 -7.89
N SER A 598 25.18 -13.48 -7.57
CA SER A 598 24.10 -13.78 -8.52
C SER A 598 24.21 -12.87 -9.74
N ASP A 599 24.58 -13.45 -10.89
CA ASP A 599 24.44 -12.83 -12.19
C ASP A 599 23.02 -13.11 -12.69
N MET A 600 22.20 -12.07 -12.79
CA MET A 600 20.91 -12.15 -13.48
C MET A 600 21.20 -12.29 -14.98
N ALA A 601 21.09 -13.51 -15.50
CA ALA A 601 21.26 -13.83 -16.91
C ALA A 601 19.96 -13.57 -17.69
N ASP A 602 19.47 -12.33 -17.63
CA ASP A 602 18.42 -11.90 -18.53
C ASP A 602 19.04 -11.57 -19.89
N ASN A 603 18.54 -12.22 -20.94
CA ASN A 603 19.01 -12.05 -22.33
C ASN A 603 18.04 -11.17 -23.16
N GLU A 604 17.19 -10.38 -22.50
CA GLU A 604 16.12 -9.62 -23.17
C GLU A 604 16.60 -8.20 -23.53
N LEU A 605 16.49 -7.80 -24.81
CA LEU A 605 16.78 -6.42 -25.22
C LEU A 605 15.75 -5.44 -24.65
N MET A 606 16.23 -4.45 -23.91
CA MET A 606 15.46 -3.35 -23.31
C MET A 606 15.87 -2.01 -23.91
N CYS A 607 14.91 -1.09 -24.04
CA CYS A 607 15.12 0.28 -24.46
C CYS A 607 15.49 1.14 -23.24
N PRO A 608 16.67 1.78 -23.18
CA PRO A 608 17.00 2.74 -22.13
C PRO A 608 16.49 4.15 -22.46
N GLU A 609 15.46 4.25 -23.30
CA GLU A 609 14.80 5.50 -23.71
C GLU A 609 15.73 6.57 -24.31
N ILE A 610 16.86 6.15 -24.87
CA ILE A 610 17.71 7.03 -25.67
C ILE A 610 17.32 6.87 -27.14
N VAL A 611 16.87 7.99 -27.71
CA VAL A 611 16.41 8.08 -29.08
C VAL A 611 17.27 9.08 -29.84
N MET A 612 17.56 8.73 -31.08
CA MET A 612 18.18 9.63 -32.04
C MET A 612 17.22 9.87 -33.20
N GLY A 613 17.07 11.13 -33.60
CA GLY A 613 16.28 11.45 -34.78
C GLY A 613 16.39 12.91 -35.22
N VAL A 614 15.87 13.19 -36.42
CA VAL A 614 15.69 14.54 -36.95
C VAL A 614 14.25 14.96 -36.68
N VAL A 615 14.06 16.09 -36.02
CA VAL A 615 12.75 16.62 -35.63
C VAL A 615 12.35 17.78 -36.53
N GLU A 616 11.11 17.76 -37.01
CA GLU A 616 10.46 18.86 -37.71
C GLU A 616 10.16 19.97 -36.69
N PRO A 617 10.74 21.18 -36.83
CA PRO A 617 10.40 22.28 -35.94
C PRO A 617 8.93 22.71 -36.17
N GLU A 618 8.17 22.93 -35.10
CA GLU A 618 6.74 23.30 -35.20
C GLU A 618 6.49 24.55 -36.05
N ASN A 619 7.41 25.53 -36.00
CA ASN A 619 7.25 26.84 -36.64
C ASN A 619 8.56 27.35 -37.29
N GLY A 620 9.48 26.45 -37.69
CA GLY A 620 10.81 26.82 -38.19
C GLY A 620 11.14 26.25 -39.57
N PRO A 621 12.21 26.75 -40.22
CA PRO A 621 12.74 26.11 -41.42
C PRO A 621 13.25 24.70 -41.07
N TRP A 622 13.10 23.77 -42.01
CA TRP A 622 13.58 22.40 -41.87
C TRP A 622 15.07 22.41 -41.54
N THR A 623 15.44 21.79 -40.41
CA THR A 623 16.83 21.53 -40.08
C THR A 623 17.08 20.03 -40.28
N ASN A 624 18.17 19.68 -40.99
CA ASN A 624 18.66 18.30 -41.05
C ASN A 624 19.47 17.96 -39.78
N LYS A 625 19.16 18.63 -38.67
CA LYS A 625 19.93 18.50 -37.44
C LYS A 625 19.52 17.23 -36.73
N LEU A 626 20.47 16.33 -36.60
CA LEU A 626 20.34 15.13 -35.78
C LEU A 626 20.39 15.53 -34.30
N GLU A 627 19.40 15.11 -33.53
CA GLU A 627 19.34 15.39 -32.10
C GLU A 627 19.13 14.10 -31.31
N LEU A 628 19.57 14.14 -30.05
CA LEU A 628 19.42 13.05 -29.09
C LEU A 628 18.37 13.43 -28.05
N TYR A 629 17.54 12.45 -27.70
CA TYR A 629 16.41 12.63 -26.82
C TYR A 629 16.37 11.52 -25.79
N ASN A 630 15.97 11.89 -24.59
CA ASN A 630 15.50 10.96 -23.58
C ASN A 630 13.98 10.81 -23.81
N GLU A 631 13.59 9.84 -24.63
CA GLU A 631 12.20 9.60 -25.06
C GLU A 631 11.92 8.10 -25.18
N HIS A 632 10.68 7.71 -24.88
CA HIS A 632 10.21 6.34 -25.06
C HIS A 632 9.27 6.23 -26.28
N TYR A 633 9.29 5.09 -26.96
CA TYR A 633 8.36 4.81 -28.06
C TYR A 633 6.91 4.83 -27.53
N ARG A 634 6.07 5.73 -28.07
CA ARG A 634 4.62 5.90 -27.80
C ARG A 634 4.20 6.57 -26.48
N TRP A 635 5.13 7.12 -25.72
CA TRP A 635 4.76 8.10 -24.70
C TRP A 635 4.76 9.48 -25.35
N PRO A 636 3.83 10.39 -24.98
CA PRO A 636 3.51 11.53 -25.82
C PRO A 636 4.81 12.24 -26.17
N TYR A 637 5.13 12.24 -27.46
CA TYR A 637 6.02 13.23 -28.03
C TYR A 637 5.61 14.54 -27.35
N PRO A 638 6.54 15.30 -26.74
CA PRO A 638 6.22 16.68 -26.35
C PRO A 638 5.43 17.25 -27.53
N SER A 639 4.23 17.79 -27.30
CA SER A 639 3.15 17.86 -28.30
C SER A 639 3.50 18.51 -29.65
N GLY A 640 4.71 19.07 -29.77
CA GLY A 640 5.33 19.59 -30.97
C GLY A 640 6.44 18.81 -31.65
N ARG A 641 6.93 17.67 -31.13
CA ARG A 641 8.02 16.93 -31.79
C ARG A 641 7.46 15.96 -32.83
N ARG A 642 7.72 16.24 -34.11
CA ARG A 642 7.43 15.33 -35.22
C ARG A 642 8.74 14.83 -35.81
N TYR A 643 8.96 13.53 -35.82
CA TYR A 643 10.11 12.95 -36.49
C TYR A 643 9.85 12.89 -38.00
N VAL A 644 10.85 13.27 -38.79
CA VAL A 644 10.74 13.23 -40.26
C VAL A 644 10.50 11.78 -40.70
N ARG A 645 9.36 11.51 -41.35
CA ARG A 645 8.90 10.16 -41.70
C ARG A 645 9.89 9.34 -42.53
N ASN A 646 10.86 9.96 -43.18
CA ASN A 646 11.84 9.28 -44.04
C ASN A 646 13.28 9.29 -43.48
N ASN A 647 13.53 9.88 -42.31
CA ASN A 647 14.86 9.93 -41.71
C ASN A 647 15.10 8.81 -40.68
N LEU A 648 16.39 8.63 -40.34
CA LEU A 648 16.90 7.75 -39.29
C LEU A 648 16.28 8.13 -37.94
N HIS A 649 15.21 7.45 -37.57
CA HIS A 649 14.77 7.35 -36.18
C HIS A 649 15.33 6.04 -35.64
N THR A 650 16.19 6.13 -34.63
CA THR A 650 16.85 4.96 -34.07
C THR A 650 16.72 4.94 -32.56
N HIS A 651 16.31 3.80 -32.03
CA HIS A 651 16.23 3.56 -30.59
C HIS A 651 17.47 2.84 -30.13
N LEU A 652 18.06 3.28 -29.03
CA LEU A 652 19.05 2.47 -28.36
C LEU A 652 18.36 1.27 -27.69
N VAL A 653 18.97 0.09 -27.77
CA VAL A 653 18.56 -1.10 -27.02
C VAL A 653 19.77 -1.84 -26.47
N ALA A 654 19.65 -2.36 -25.26
CA ALA A 654 20.68 -3.15 -24.59
C ALA A 654 20.04 -4.32 -23.86
N VAL A 655 20.73 -5.46 -23.76
CA VAL A 655 20.21 -6.63 -23.02
C VAL A 655 19.97 -6.31 -21.55
N ASN A 656 20.82 -5.49 -20.94
CA ASN A 656 20.57 -5.04 -19.58
C ASN A 656 21.09 -3.61 -19.41
N PRO A 657 20.29 -2.58 -19.72
CA PRO A 657 20.81 -1.22 -19.72
C PRO A 657 21.38 -0.76 -18.38
N LEU A 658 20.78 -1.20 -17.26
CA LEU A 658 21.27 -0.89 -15.92
C LEU A 658 22.63 -1.54 -15.63
N ARG A 659 22.92 -2.71 -16.20
CA ARG A 659 24.19 -3.43 -16.00
C ARG A 659 25.25 -3.07 -17.04
N ASP A 660 24.82 -2.93 -18.29
CA ASP A 660 25.68 -2.88 -19.46
C ASP A 660 26.07 -1.45 -19.83
N LEU A 661 25.28 -0.44 -19.43
CA LEU A 661 25.53 0.97 -19.76
C LEU A 661 25.97 1.76 -18.54
N ARG A 662 26.88 2.72 -18.72
CA ARG A 662 27.34 3.64 -17.68
C ARG A 662 27.54 5.04 -18.23
N TRP A 663 27.20 6.04 -17.43
CA TRP A 663 27.69 7.40 -17.63
C TRP A 663 29.07 7.56 -16.97
N ILE A 664 30.05 8.04 -17.73
CA ILE A 664 31.42 8.19 -17.26
C ILE A 664 31.80 9.67 -17.26
N PRO A 665 32.31 10.23 -16.16
CA PRO A 665 32.91 11.56 -16.18
C PRO A 665 34.00 11.65 -17.27
N LEU A 666 33.98 12.69 -18.08
CA LEU A 666 34.95 12.83 -19.18
C LEU A 666 36.40 12.84 -18.66
N SER A 667 36.63 13.39 -17.47
CA SER A 667 37.92 13.38 -16.76
C SER A 667 38.48 11.97 -16.49
N GLU A 668 37.62 10.97 -16.35
CA GLU A 668 37.99 9.60 -16.00
C GLU A 668 38.01 8.65 -17.21
N LEU A 669 37.56 9.12 -18.37
CA LEU A 669 37.37 8.27 -19.54
C LEU A 669 38.66 7.56 -19.96
N SER A 670 39.82 8.23 -19.87
CA SER A 670 41.13 7.67 -20.26
C SER A 670 41.54 6.49 -19.36
N LEU A 671 41.30 6.60 -18.05
CA LEU A 671 41.60 5.57 -17.06
C LEU A 671 40.71 4.34 -17.27
N MET A 672 39.45 4.58 -17.67
CA MET A 672 38.42 3.56 -17.72
C MET A 672 38.30 2.81 -19.05
N ARG A 673 39.03 3.19 -20.11
CA ARG A 673 38.96 2.56 -21.45
C ARG A 673 39.21 1.05 -21.45
N ARG A 674 39.90 0.52 -20.44
CA ARG A 674 40.11 -0.92 -20.28
C ARG A 674 38.82 -1.68 -19.95
N ARG A 675 37.90 -1.05 -19.21
CA ARG A 675 36.65 -1.66 -18.72
C ARG A 675 35.42 -1.15 -19.46
N LEU A 676 35.49 0.03 -20.07
CA LEU A 676 34.35 0.70 -20.69
C LEU A 676 34.70 1.19 -22.10
N GLU A 677 33.74 1.14 -23.02
CA GLU A 677 33.88 1.67 -24.38
C GLU A 677 32.80 2.71 -24.68
N PRO A 678 33.14 3.95 -25.07
CA PRO A 678 32.16 4.95 -25.47
C PRO A 678 31.26 4.49 -26.60
N MET A 679 29.98 4.85 -26.52
CA MET A 679 29.00 4.49 -27.54
C MET A 679 29.08 5.41 -28.73
N VAL A 680 29.21 4.82 -29.92
CA VAL A 680 29.26 5.52 -31.19
C VAL A 680 27.85 5.71 -31.73
N ILE A 681 27.59 6.93 -32.17
CA ILE A 681 26.37 7.30 -32.88
C ILE A 681 26.53 6.88 -34.36
N PRO A 682 25.64 6.05 -34.91
CA PRO A 682 25.74 5.55 -36.27
C PRO A 682 25.22 6.60 -37.25
N PHE A 683 25.97 7.68 -37.42
CA PHE A 683 25.64 8.75 -38.33
C PHE A 683 26.72 8.87 -39.40
N ASN A 684 26.31 8.73 -40.68
CA ASN A 684 27.09 8.86 -41.91
C ASN A 684 28.51 8.22 -41.87
N PRO A 685 28.76 7.10 -42.58
CA PRO A 685 30.07 6.43 -42.59
C PRO A 685 31.27 7.31 -42.96
N GLN A 686 31.02 8.45 -43.62
CA GLN A 686 32.05 9.41 -44.03
C GLN A 686 32.38 10.45 -42.95
N GLU A 687 31.55 10.57 -41.91
CA GLU A 687 31.74 11.53 -40.83
C GLU A 687 32.61 10.96 -39.71
N ARG A 688 33.24 11.88 -38.97
CA ARG A 688 33.98 11.59 -37.74
C ARG A 688 33.06 10.92 -36.72
N LYS A 689 33.61 10.05 -35.86
CA LYS A 689 32.79 9.37 -34.86
C LYS A 689 32.17 10.41 -33.93
N GLN A 690 30.91 10.17 -33.59
CA GLN A 690 30.20 10.97 -32.62
C GLN A 690 29.79 10.08 -31.45
N TYR A 691 29.70 10.68 -30.26
CA TYR A 691 29.36 9.99 -29.01
C TYR A 691 28.20 10.69 -28.33
N ILE A 692 27.55 9.98 -27.39
CA ILE A 692 26.49 10.53 -26.56
C ILE A 692 27.11 11.16 -25.32
N GLY A 693 26.78 12.42 -25.07
CA GLY A 693 27.13 13.10 -23.84
C GLY A 693 25.91 13.58 -23.05
N CYS A 694 26.10 13.77 -21.74
CA CYS A 694 25.15 14.40 -20.85
C CYS A 694 25.89 15.21 -19.78
N PHE A 695 25.37 16.39 -19.42
CA PHE A 695 25.90 17.17 -18.30
C PHE A 695 25.21 16.74 -17.01
N ARG A 696 25.99 16.61 -15.95
CA ARG A 696 25.48 16.45 -14.59
C ARG A 696 25.09 17.84 -14.07
N ASP A 697 23.82 18.21 -14.24
CA ASP A 697 23.31 19.46 -13.69
C ASP A 697 22.68 19.21 -12.31
N GLY A 698 23.22 19.87 -11.27
CA GLY A 698 22.64 19.87 -9.93
C GLY A 698 21.29 20.60 -9.84
N ASN A 699 20.95 21.43 -10.82
CA ASN A 699 19.77 22.31 -10.84
C ASN A 699 18.66 21.89 -11.82
N HIS A 700 18.60 20.61 -12.16
CA HIS A 700 17.38 19.99 -12.69
C HIS A 700 16.95 20.40 -14.11
N ARG A 701 17.82 20.98 -14.94
CA ARG A 701 17.55 20.93 -16.38
C ARG A 701 17.66 19.46 -16.76
N MET A 702 16.51 18.86 -17.11
CA MET A 702 16.39 17.46 -17.56
C MET A 702 17.61 17.13 -18.40
N GLY A 703 18.42 16.17 -17.95
CA GLY A 703 19.75 15.89 -18.51
C GLY A 703 19.74 15.90 -20.02
N ARG A 704 20.12 17.05 -20.60
CA ARG A 704 20.02 17.22 -22.05
C ARG A 704 21.08 16.33 -22.65
N LEU A 705 20.64 15.41 -23.51
CA LEU A 705 21.56 14.63 -24.31
C LEU A 705 22.09 15.49 -25.44
N PHE A 706 23.37 15.36 -25.74
CA PHE A 706 24.01 16.08 -26.84
C PHE A 706 25.06 15.20 -27.50
N ARG A 707 25.43 15.58 -28.71
CA ARG A 707 26.43 14.87 -29.49
C ARG A 707 27.81 15.40 -29.15
N LEU A 708 28.76 14.49 -29.00
CA LEU A 708 30.17 14.78 -28.80
C LEU A 708 30.94 14.35 -30.05
N ASN A 709 31.95 15.11 -30.47
CA ASN A 709 32.84 14.71 -31.57
C ASN A 709 33.94 13.73 -31.13
N ASP A 710 34.84 13.36 -32.04
CA ASP A 710 36.03 12.52 -31.77
C ASP A 710 36.92 13.01 -30.62
N ALA A 711 36.91 14.32 -30.35
CA ALA A 711 37.65 14.95 -29.25
C ALA A 711 36.81 15.10 -27.97
N PHE A 712 35.64 14.44 -27.91
CA PHE A 712 34.65 14.52 -26.83
C PHE A 712 34.18 15.94 -26.51
N ARG A 713 34.16 16.84 -27.51
CA ARG A 713 33.59 18.19 -27.36
C ARG A 713 32.15 18.23 -27.88
N PRO A 714 31.23 18.95 -27.22
CA PRO A 714 29.87 19.17 -27.73
C PRO A 714 29.89 19.68 -29.17
N VAL A 715 29.08 19.06 -30.03
CA VAL A 715 28.90 19.44 -31.44
C VAL A 715 27.81 20.49 -31.59
N ASP A 716 26.79 20.42 -30.73
CA ASP A 716 25.65 21.33 -30.74
C ASP A 716 26.03 22.63 -30.02
N GLU A 717 25.48 23.77 -30.48
CA GLU A 717 25.63 25.08 -29.81
C GLU A 717 25.25 24.95 -28.34
N TYR A 718 26.25 25.05 -27.48
CA TYR A 718 26.15 24.92 -26.04
C TYR A 718 26.82 26.13 -25.41
N GLU A 719 26.12 26.81 -24.51
CA GLU A 719 26.69 27.86 -23.66
C GLU A 719 27.83 27.22 -22.84
N GLU A 720 29.02 27.81 -22.81
CA GLU A 720 30.22 27.28 -22.14
C GLU A 720 29.94 26.75 -20.72
N GLY A 721 29.58 25.48 -20.60
CA GLY A 721 29.45 24.76 -19.33
C GLY A 721 30.76 24.08 -18.97
N ASP A 722 30.95 23.88 -17.67
CA ASP A 722 32.14 23.23 -17.13
C ASP A 722 32.28 21.80 -17.66
N LEU A 723 33.36 21.52 -18.40
CA LEU A 723 33.67 20.18 -18.89
C LEU A 723 33.89 19.18 -17.74
N ALA A 724 34.14 19.64 -16.52
CA ALA A 724 34.26 18.76 -15.35
C ALA A 724 32.95 18.03 -15.03
N VAL A 725 31.79 18.58 -15.41
CA VAL A 725 30.48 17.94 -15.21
C VAL A 725 29.98 17.18 -16.45
N LEU A 726 30.79 17.13 -17.52
CA LEU A 726 30.49 16.41 -18.75
C LEU A 726 30.68 14.91 -18.57
N HIS A 727 29.65 14.14 -18.94
CA HIS A 727 29.69 12.67 -18.92
C HIS A 727 29.48 12.12 -20.33
N VAL A 728 30.08 10.96 -20.59
CA VAL A 728 29.95 10.20 -21.85
C VAL A 728 29.24 8.88 -21.56
N LEU A 729 28.28 8.51 -22.42
CA LEU A 729 27.65 7.20 -22.32
C LEU A 729 28.58 6.11 -22.89
N ALA A 730 28.76 5.04 -22.13
CA ALA A 730 29.64 3.95 -22.48
C ALA A 730 29.04 2.59 -22.15
N VAL A 731 29.57 1.55 -22.81
CA VAL A 731 29.23 0.16 -22.58
C VAL A 731 30.31 -0.52 -21.75
N ARG A 732 29.89 -1.26 -20.73
CA ARG A 732 30.76 -2.10 -19.88
C ARG A 732 31.27 -3.31 -20.65
N LYS A 733 32.58 -3.53 -20.66
CA LYS A 733 33.23 -4.74 -21.18
C LYS A 733 33.26 -5.80 -20.09
N PHE A 734 32.92 -7.03 -20.44
CA PHE A 734 33.06 -8.18 -19.55
C PHE A 734 34.32 -8.97 -19.95
N GLY A 735 35.30 -9.03 -19.04
CA GLY A 735 36.61 -9.60 -19.34
C GLY A 735 37.38 -8.81 -20.40
N LEU A 736 38.36 -9.43 -21.06
CA LEU A 736 39.25 -8.72 -21.98
C LEU A 736 38.62 -8.38 -23.36
N LEU A 737 37.50 -9.00 -23.76
CA LEU A 737 37.01 -8.89 -25.15
C LEU A 737 35.49 -8.89 -25.36
N ARG A 738 34.66 -9.20 -24.36
CA ARG A 738 33.22 -9.34 -24.61
C ARG A 738 32.50 -8.01 -24.36
N ILE A 739 32.09 -7.36 -25.45
CA ILE A 739 31.17 -6.23 -25.40
C ILE A 739 29.74 -6.81 -25.38
N PRO A 740 28.89 -6.42 -24.42
CA PRO A 740 27.52 -6.89 -24.37
C PRO A 740 26.73 -6.40 -25.59
N PRO A 741 25.68 -7.14 -25.97
CA PRO A 741 24.77 -6.76 -27.05
C PRO A 741 24.06 -5.43 -26.74
N VAL A 742 24.58 -4.36 -27.36
CA VAL A 742 24.00 -3.01 -27.34
C VAL A 742 23.92 -2.51 -28.77
N TYR A 743 22.73 -2.13 -29.20
CA TYR A 743 22.44 -1.80 -30.59
C TYR A 743 21.63 -0.53 -30.73
N TRP A 744 21.85 0.18 -31.82
CA TRP A 744 20.90 1.11 -32.38
C TRP A 744 19.94 0.33 -33.28
N MET A 745 18.69 0.28 -32.88
CA MET A 745 17.62 -0.29 -33.69
C MET A 745 17.12 0.76 -34.68
N THR A 746 17.36 0.50 -35.95
CA THR A 746 16.97 1.33 -37.09
C THR A 746 15.84 0.65 -37.87
N ARG A 747 15.24 1.33 -38.84
CA ARG A 747 14.27 0.70 -39.74
C ARG A 747 14.83 -0.47 -40.56
N GLY A 748 16.14 -0.46 -40.86
CA GLY A 748 16.79 -1.45 -41.72
C GLY A 748 17.48 -2.59 -40.97
N GLY A 749 17.51 -2.54 -39.63
CA GLY A 749 18.20 -3.54 -38.83
C GLY A 749 18.84 -2.97 -37.56
N LEU A 750 19.72 -3.75 -36.96
CA LEU A 750 20.46 -3.38 -35.74
C LEU A 750 21.88 -2.92 -36.11
N ILE A 751 22.36 -1.83 -35.51
CA ILE A 751 23.74 -1.38 -35.64
C ILE A 751 24.40 -1.45 -34.28
N HIS A 752 25.48 -2.22 -34.14
CA HIS A 752 26.15 -2.39 -32.86
C HIS A 752 26.69 -1.04 -32.36
N ALA A 753 26.25 -0.60 -31.18
CA ALA A 753 26.42 0.77 -30.70
C ALA A 753 27.86 1.13 -30.31
N VAL A 754 28.79 0.17 -30.34
CA VAL A 754 30.21 0.41 -30.09
C VAL A 754 31.06 0.25 -31.35
N THR A 755 30.74 -0.75 -32.17
CA THR A 755 31.59 -1.13 -33.30
C THR A 755 31.08 -0.57 -34.63
N GLY A 756 29.85 -0.07 -34.67
CA GLY A 756 29.19 0.43 -35.88
C GLY A 756 28.79 -0.66 -36.88
N HIS A 757 29.04 -1.94 -36.59
CA HIS A 757 28.72 -3.02 -37.50
C HIS A 757 27.20 -3.22 -37.56
N GLY A 758 26.65 -3.14 -38.77
CA GLY A 758 25.24 -3.44 -39.03
C GLY A 758 24.99 -4.94 -39.10
N ALA A 759 23.84 -5.36 -38.60
CA ALA A 759 23.24 -6.66 -38.83
C ALA A 759 21.81 -6.44 -39.33
N GLU A 760 21.51 -6.98 -40.52
CA GLU A 760 20.12 -7.02 -40.98
C GLU A 760 19.32 -7.88 -40.01
N THR A 761 18.24 -7.31 -39.49
CA THR A 761 17.28 -8.04 -38.70
C THR A 761 15.94 -7.96 -39.39
N GLY A 762 15.24 -9.09 -39.53
CA GLY A 762 13.84 -9.09 -39.97
C GLY A 762 12.89 -8.51 -38.91
N LEU A 763 13.42 -7.81 -37.90
CA LEU A 763 12.67 -7.23 -36.79
C LEU A 763 12.21 -5.83 -37.18
N ASP A 764 10.92 -5.65 -37.37
CA ASP A 764 10.32 -4.32 -37.48
C ASP A 764 10.41 -3.60 -36.12
N PRO A 765 11.14 -2.47 -36.01
CA PRO A 765 11.23 -1.70 -34.76
C PRO A 765 9.87 -1.30 -34.20
N HIS A 766 8.90 -1.03 -35.09
CA HIS A 766 7.56 -0.66 -34.68
C HIS A 766 6.80 -1.79 -34.00
N VAL A 767 7.11 -3.05 -34.37
CA VAL A 767 6.58 -4.27 -33.75
C VAL A 767 7.35 -4.59 -32.48
N ALA A 768 8.69 -4.59 -32.53
CA ALA A 768 9.55 -4.88 -31.38
C ALA A 768 9.28 -3.92 -30.21
N LEU A 769 9.04 -2.63 -30.51
CA LEU A 769 8.75 -1.61 -29.52
C LEU A 769 7.25 -1.41 -29.26
N ARG A 770 6.33 -2.01 -30.05
CA ARG A 770 4.86 -1.90 -29.88
C ARG A 770 4.42 -2.18 -28.45
N ASP A 771 5.12 -3.13 -27.84
CA ASP A 771 4.91 -3.63 -26.49
C ASP A 771 6.17 -3.45 -25.63
N CYS A 772 6.99 -2.43 -25.91
CA CYS A 772 8.07 -2.06 -24.99
C CYS A 772 7.45 -1.59 -23.67
N ARG A 773 7.58 -2.42 -22.64
CA ARG A 773 6.99 -2.22 -21.30
C ARG A 773 8.04 -1.79 -20.28
N CYS A 774 9.02 -0.98 -20.66
CA CYS A 774 10.01 -0.38 -19.75
C CYS A 774 9.37 0.27 -18.50
N TYR A 775 8.05 0.58 -18.55
CA TYR A 775 7.28 1.22 -17.49
C TYR A 775 6.54 0.26 -16.51
N TRP A 776 6.50 -1.06 -16.76
CA TRP A 776 5.73 -2.00 -15.92
C TRP A 776 6.61 -3.10 -15.31
N PRO A 777 6.93 -3.05 -14.00
CA PRO A 777 7.59 -4.16 -13.33
C PRO A 777 6.64 -5.37 -13.29
N GLY A 778 7.02 -6.45 -13.96
CA GLY A 778 6.33 -7.76 -13.86
C GLY A 778 5.81 -8.38 -15.16
N TRP A 779 6.06 -7.80 -16.34
CA TRP A 779 5.61 -8.39 -17.62
C TRP A 779 6.74 -8.39 -18.66
N ASN A 780 7.44 -9.52 -18.77
CA ASN A 780 8.52 -9.74 -19.73
C ASN A 780 7.99 -10.45 -20.98
N TYR A 781 8.31 -9.94 -22.17
CA TYR A 781 8.15 -10.66 -23.43
C TYR A 781 9.52 -11.12 -23.93
N ARG A 782 9.65 -12.43 -24.17
CA ARG A 782 10.90 -13.05 -24.64
C ARG A 782 11.09 -12.81 -26.13
N TYR A 783 12.15 -12.10 -26.49
CA TYR A 783 12.69 -12.13 -27.85
C TYR A 783 14.01 -12.89 -27.81
N GLU A 784 14.02 -14.14 -28.31
CA GLU A 784 15.26 -14.87 -28.51
C GLU A 784 16.00 -14.29 -29.73
N VAL A 785 17.12 -13.60 -29.47
CA VAL A 785 18.09 -13.30 -30.52
C VAL A 785 18.77 -14.62 -30.88
N LYS A 786 18.26 -15.32 -31.89
CA LYS A 786 18.94 -16.48 -32.46
C LYS A 786 20.19 -15.99 -33.19
N GLY A 787 21.36 -16.11 -32.56
CA GLY A 787 22.64 -15.93 -33.23
C GLY A 787 22.76 -16.91 -34.39
N LYS A 788 23.25 -16.44 -35.54
CA LYS A 788 23.75 -17.32 -36.60
C LYS A 788 25.08 -17.93 -36.21
#